data_AF-A0A8T5IDY1-F1
#
_entry.id   AF-A0A8T5IDY1-F1
#
_cell.length_a   1.000
_cell.length_b   1.000
_cell.length_c   1.000
_cell.angle_alpha   90.00
_cell.angle_beta   90.00
_cell.angle_gamma   90.00
#
_symmetry.space_group_name_H-M   'P 1'
#
loop_
_entity.id
_entity.type
_entity.pdbx_description
1 polymer ?
#
loop_
_entity_poly.entity_id
_entity_poly.type
_entity_poly.pdbx_seq_one_letter_code
_entity_poly.pdbx_strand_id
1 'polypeptide(L)'
;MWELVLIAAMVIAAYMAWNIGANDVANAMGTSVGSGALTLKRAILVAAIFEFLGAVLFGSHVTDTIRKGVLDFGDGDFGYELSQKLMYGFMAALLAAAIWLTVATKMGLPVSTTHSIVGGVIGVGLFIQPSSVNWGKVTEIILSWVISPLLGAVLAFLSFYAIKKLIMEHEHPLQRTKSLAPILAFPTFFVLGLALQFKALKGFFKNLDSQGIIDSANWLPAKENGSFNPMADSAWIPLNSIFVAITIGIVASVVMAAAIRRYQFKEEGYAGMERVFIWLQIITACYVAFAHGANDVANAIGPMAAIWDISTSADGTLSKDGVEVPLGLLLLGGIGITIGVATWGYKVMDTIGKKITHITPSRGFAAEFGAATTVLIFSMPFLAVPISTTHTLVGAVVGVGLAGGASAVDFKVFAKIAGSWVASLPFAGVGAIILYVLFAGSGVNVVIVLILSAAAVIYVMRRDEPVAEPVPIVQDETPVGEDGEGGSILDLFHEHAGAVEETVNHMLAAVSKAVKGDDPSKEIKATQDAELKADTLKTKTRESMAGVRMAFSKETFLHMISRQDRIADYAQNVAEQLSFRPLYDNDKARELVQIHAEKVAETVKVYEDTVEILKDLAYSAFSKKEQHTLMEMIKVVNELEHEADEAEREAAAFVFSEGDDDPLGAMHMYRVLQRLDDVANAAEKAANAFLPIVTN
;
A
#
# COMPACT_ATOMS: atom_id res chain seq x y z
N MET A 1 -14.95 -23.57 40.48
CA MET A 1 -14.73 -24.27 39.19
C MET A 1 -15.25 -23.42 38.03
N TRP A 2 -16.51 -22.98 38.04
CA TRP A 2 -17.10 -22.09 37.02
C TRP A 2 -16.35 -20.77 36.83
N GLU A 3 -16.02 -20.08 37.93
CA GLU A 3 -15.23 -18.83 37.86
C GLU A 3 -13.87 -19.03 37.19
N LEU A 4 -13.22 -20.18 37.40
CA LEU A 4 -11.92 -20.49 36.81
C LEU A 4 -12.01 -20.74 35.30
N VAL A 5 -13.07 -21.42 34.84
CA VAL A 5 -13.34 -21.63 33.40
C VAL A 5 -13.64 -20.29 32.73
N LEU A 6 -14.47 -19.45 33.35
CA LEU A 6 -14.84 -18.14 32.81
C LEU A 6 -13.62 -17.21 32.71
N ILE A 7 -12.76 -17.17 33.72
CA ILE A 7 -11.50 -16.41 33.68
C ILE A 7 -10.60 -16.93 32.55
N ALA A 8 -10.43 -18.25 32.43
CA ALA A 8 -9.64 -18.82 31.34
C ALA A 8 -10.22 -18.47 29.96
N ALA A 9 -11.54 -18.51 29.81
CA ALA A 9 -12.22 -18.13 28.57
C ALA A 9 -12.01 -16.66 28.22
N MET A 10 -12.12 -15.75 29.20
CA MET A 10 -11.83 -14.32 28.99
C MET A 10 -10.37 -14.08 28.58
N VAL A 11 -9.42 -14.80 29.17
CA VAL A 11 -7.99 -14.72 28.78
C VAL A 11 -7.78 -15.22 27.34
N ILE A 12 -8.41 -16.34 26.97
CA ILE A 12 -8.36 -16.89 25.61
C ILE A 12 -8.98 -15.90 24.61
N ALA A 13 -10.15 -15.32 24.93
CA ALA A 13 -10.82 -14.34 24.09
C ALA A 13 -10.00 -13.05 23.93
N ALA A 14 -9.37 -12.57 25.01
CA ALA A 14 -8.45 -11.43 24.96
C ALA A 14 -7.21 -11.72 24.09
N TYR A 15 -6.67 -12.94 24.17
CA TYR A 15 -5.56 -13.37 23.33
C TYR A 15 -5.96 -13.49 21.85
N MET A 16 -7.16 -13.97 21.55
CA MET A 16 -7.71 -13.96 20.19
C MET A 16 -7.90 -12.52 19.68
N ALA A 17 -8.49 -11.63 20.49
CA ALA A 17 -8.65 -10.21 20.15
C ALA A 17 -7.31 -9.51 19.89
N TRP A 18 -6.29 -9.79 20.70
CA TRP A 18 -4.93 -9.31 20.47
C TRP A 18 -4.37 -9.80 19.13
N ASN A 19 -4.58 -11.06 18.77
CA ASN A 19 -4.14 -11.60 17.49
C ASN A 19 -4.87 -10.98 16.30
N ILE A 20 -6.17 -10.68 16.44
CA ILE A 20 -6.94 -9.97 15.42
C ILE A 20 -6.29 -8.61 15.13
N GLY A 21 -6.04 -7.80 16.16
CA GLY A 21 -5.36 -6.52 15.97
C GLY A 21 -3.93 -6.63 15.45
N ALA A 22 -3.20 -7.68 15.85
CA ALA A 22 -1.82 -7.88 15.40
C ALA A 22 -1.71 -8.33 13.93
N ASN A 23 -2.64 -9.16 13.44
CA ASN A 23 -2.60 -9.65 12.05
C ASN A 23 -3.34 -8.70 11.09
N ASP A 24 -4.54 -8.28 11.48
CA ASP A 24 -5.51 -7.73 10.53
C ASP A 24 -5.43 -6.21 10.39
N VAL A 25 -4.69 -5.51 11.25
CA VAL A 25 -4.50 -4.05 11.10
C VAL A 25 -3.81 -3.68 9.79
N ALA A 26 -3.04 -4.61 9.23
CA ALA A 26 -2.48 -4.50 7.89
C ALA A 26 -3.59 -4.34 6.83
N ASN A 27 -4.79 -4.86 7.10
CA ASN A 27 -5.92 -4.73 6.20
C ASN A 27 -6.53 -3.31 6.20
N ALA A 28 -6.40 -2.59 7.31
CA ALA A 28 -6.91 -1.23 7.41
C ALA A 28 -5.87 -0.18 7.01
N MET A 29 -4.62 -0.41 7.39
CA MET A 29 -3.56 0.61 7.30
C MET A 29 -2.41 0.22 6.38
N GLY A 30 -2.33 -1.02 5.90
CA GLY A 30 -1.22 -1.49 5.07
C GLY A 30 -1.08 -0.70 3.77
N THR A 31 -2.20 -0.36 3.12
CA THR A 31 -2.22 0.50 1.92
C THR A 31 -1.82 1.94 2.21
N SER A 32 -2.16 2.47 3.38
CA SER A 32 -1.81 3.84 3.80
C SER A 32 -0.34 3.97 4.23
N VAL A 33 0.23 2.92 4.82
CA VAL A 33 1.67 2.85 5.11
C VAL A 33 2.46 2.57 3.83
N GLY A 34 1.96 1.66 2.98
CA GLY A 34 2.56 1.31 1.69
C GLY A 34 2.54 2.44 0.66
N SER A 35 1.58 3.38 0.75
CA SER A 35 1.56 4.58 -0.10
C SER A 35 2.37 5.75 0.44
N GLY A 36 2.86 5.66 1.68
CA GLY A 36 3.49 6.78 2.38
C GLY A 36 2.50 7.84 2.87
N ALA A 37 1.18 7.65 2.72
CA ALA A 37 0.17 8.58 3.24
C ALA A 37 0.22 8.70 4.77
N LEU A 38 0.55 7.62 5.47
CA LEU A 38 0.77 7.60 6.91
C LEU A 38 2.08 6.90 7.26
N THR A 39 2.85 7.52 8.17
CA THR A 39 3.95 6.80 8.84
C THR A 39 3.39 5.66 9.68
N LEU A 40 4.15 4.58 9.86
CA LEU A 40 3.76 3.43 10.68
C LEU A 40 3.23 3.83 12.08
N LYS A 41 3.89 4.76 12.78
CA LYS A 41 3.46 5.22 14.11
C LYS A 41 2.08 5.88 14.08
N ARG A 42 1.82 6.73 13.07
CA ARG A 42 0.52 7.40 12.90
C ARG A 42 -0.56 6.41 12.49
N ALA A 43 -0.26 5.47 11.60
CA ALA A 43 -1.16 4.41 11.19
C ALA A 43 -1.62 3.56 12.38
N ILE A 44 -0.70 3.15 13.26
CA ILE A 44 -1.01 2.42 14.50
C ILE A 44 -1.97 3.22 15.39
N LEU A 45 -1.72 4.53 15.59
CA LEU A 45 -2.58 5.37 16.42
C LEU A 45 -4.00 5.51 15.85
N VAL A 46 -4.10 5.73 14.53
CA VAL A 46 -5.40 5.87 13.86
C VAL A 46 -6.17 4.54 13.92
N ALA A 47 -5.52 3.43 13.58
CA ALA A 47 -6.15 2.10 13.65
C ALA A 47 -6.62 1.78 15.08
N ALA A 48 -5.78 1.99 16.09
CA ALA A 48 -6.13 1.79 17.49
C ALA A 48 -7.43 2.52 17.88
N ILE A 49 -7.61 3.77 17.45
CA ILE A 49 -8.82 4.56 17.76
C ILE A 49 -10.03 4.02 16.99
N PHE A 50 -9.92 3.87 15.68
CA PHE A 50 -11.07 3.55 14.84
C PHE A 50 -11.50 2.08 14.93
N GLU A 51 -10.56 1.14 15.07
CA GLU A 51 -10.90 -0.27 15.33
C GLU A 51 -11.54 -0.43 16.71
N PHE A 52 -11.05 0.28 17.74
CA PHE A 52 -11.70 0.27 19.06
C PHE A 52 -13.13 0.79 18.99
N LEU A 53 -13.33 1.95 18.33
CA LEU A 53 -14.67 2.54 18.14
C LEU A 53 -15.59 1.61 17.35
N GLY A 54 -15.08 1.01 16.27
CA GLY A 54 -15.82 0.00 15.49
C GLY A 54 -16.21 -1.19 16.35
N ALA A 55 -15.27 -1.77 17.09
CA ALA A 55 -15.49 -2.94 17.93
C ALA A 55 -16.55 -2.69 19.02
N VAL A 56 -16.43 -1.58 19.74
CA VAL A 56 -17.30 -1.27 20.89
C VAL A 56 -18.68 -0.78 20.45
N LEU A 57 -18.76 0.06 19.42
CA LEU A 57 -20.02 0.67 19.00
C LEU A 57 -20.82 -0.21 18.01
N PHE A 58 -20.17 -1.14 17.30
CA PHE A 58 -20.80 -1.91 16.19
C PHE A 58 -20.67 -3.44 16.32
N GLY A 59 -19.79 -3.95 17.18
CA GLY A 59 -19.43 -5.37 17.24
C GLY A 59 -20.56 -6.33 17.61
N SER A 60 -21.55 -5.86 18.37
CA SER A 60 -22.65 -6.69 18.89
C SER A 60 -23.47 -7.37 17.81
N HIS A 61 -23.52 -6.83 16.59
CA HIS A 61 -24.41 -7.30 15.53
C HIS A 61 -23.88 -8.48 14.73
N VAL A 62 -22.56 -8.55 14.53
CA VAL A 62 -21.91 -9.64 13.78
C VAL A 62 -21.73 -10.87 14.68
N THR A 63 -21.71 -10.65 15.99
CA THR A 63 -21.53 -11.65 17.04
C THR A 63 -22.61 -12.74 17.01
N ASP A 64 -23.86 -12.40 16.65
CA ASP A 64 -24.96 -13.36 16.58
C ASP A 64 -24.82 -14.40 15.45
N THR A 65 -24.24 -14.02 14.30
CA THR A 65 -24.14 -14.91 13.13
C THR A 65 -23.11 -16.02 13.34
N ILE A 66 -21.96 -15.74 13.97
CA ILE A 66 -20.92 -16.76 14.20
C ILE A 66 -21.41 -17.86 15.15
N ARG A 67 -22.28 -17.52 16.10
CA ARG A 67 -22.85 -18.46 17.06
C ARG A 67 -23.94 -19.35 16.46
N LYS A 68 -24.94 -18.75 15.78
CA LYS A 68 -26.13 -19.48 15.26
C LYS A 68 -25.96 -20.00 13.83
N GLY A 69 -25.01 -19.45 13.07
CA GLY A 69 -24.89 -19.72 11.63
C GLY A 69 -24.10 -20.98 11.29
N VAL A 70 -23.11 -21.38 12.10
CA VAL A 70 -22.19 -22.48 11.74
C VAL A 70 -22.65 -23.83 12.34
N LEU A 71 -23.11 -23.81 13.59
CA LEU A 71 -23.59 -25.01 14.28
C LEU A 71 -25.09 -24.87 14.54
N ASP A 72 -25.84 -25.89 14.15
CA ASP A 72 -27.28 -26.04 14.33
C ASP A 72 -27.54 -27.37 15.04
N PHE A 73 -28.07 -27.28 16.27
CA PHE A 73 -28.40 -28.45 17.09
C PHE A 73 -29.92 -28.75 17.07
N GLY A 74 -30.67 -28.13 16.15
CA GLY A 74 -32.12 -28.25 16.01
C GLY A 74 -32.91 -27.56 17.12
N ASP A 75 -34.24 -27.75 17.11
CA ASP A 75 -35.18 -27.16 18.08
C ASP A 75 -35.18 -27.84 19.46
N GLY A 76 -34.35 -28.88 19.65
CA GLY A 76 -34.18 -29.57 20.93
C GLY A 76 -33.65 -28.62 22.02
N ASP A 77 -33.93 -28.90 23.29
CA ASP A 77 -33.27 -28.16 24.38
C ASP A 77 -31.76 -28.37 24.32
N PHE A 78 -31.00 -27.28 24.48
CA PHE A 78 -29.58 -27.34 24.78
C PHE A 78 -29.42 -27.90 26.19
N GLY A 79 -29.55 -29.22 26.32
CA GLY A 79 -29.37 -29.90 27.58
C GLY A 79 -28.00 -29.56 28.17
N TYR A 80 -27.91 -29.52 29.49
CA TYR A 80 -26.70 -29.14 30.23
C TYR A 80 -25.43 -29.78 29.65
N GLU A 81 -25.44 -31.09 29.36
CA GLU A 81 -24.26 -31.78 28.81
C GLU A 81 -23.78 -31.22 27.46
N LEU A 82 -24.70 -30.90 26.56
CA LEU A 82 -24.36 -30.33 25.25
C LEU A 82 -23.83 -28.90 25.40
N SER A 83 -24.45 -28.08 26.27
CA SER A 83 -23.98 -26.73 26.57
C SER A 83 -22.55 -26.76 27.13
N GLN A 84 -22.24 -27.69 28.03
CA GLN A 84 -20.89 -27.83 28.56
C GLN A 84 -19.88 -28.25 27.49
N LYS A 85 -20.23 -29.20 26.62
CA LYS A 85 -19.40 -29.59 25.47
C LYS A 85 -19.15 -28.39 24.54
N LEU A 86 -20.18 -27.60 24.25
CA LEU A 86 -20.07 -26.40 23.42
C LEU A 86 -19.18 -25.33 24.05
N MET A 87 -19.29 -25.10 25.36
CA MET A 87 -18.46 -24.14 26.08
C MET A 87 -16.97 -24.47 25.92
N TYR A 88 -16.54 -25.69 26.26
CA TYR A 88 -15.15 -26.12 26.07
C TYR A 88 -14.75 -26.14 24.59
N GLY A 89 -15.70 -26.42 23.72
CA GLY A 89 -15.52 -26.39 22.27
C GLY A 89 -15.18 -25.01 21.73
N PHE A 90 -15.94 -24.00 22.11
CA PHE A 90 -15.68 -22.61 21.73
C PHE A 90 -14.36 -22.09 22.31
N MET A 91 -14.00 -22.49 23.54
CA MET A 91 -12.69 -22.17 24.12
C MET A 91 -11.55 -22.78 23.30
N ALA A 92 -11.70 -24.03 22.86
CA ALA A 92 -10.70 -24.72 22.04
C ALA A 92 -10.58 -24.08 20.64
N ALA A 93 -11.70 -23.71 20.02
CA ALA A 93 -11.73 -23.02 18.74
C ALA A 93 -11.04 -21.65 18.80
N LEU A 94 -11.34 -20.85 19.84
CA LEU A 94 -10.68 -19.55 20.05
C LEU A 94 -9.17 -19.70 20.26
N LEU A 95 -8.74 -20.65 21.11
CA LEU A 95 -7.32 -20.85 21.40
C LEU A 95 -6.56 -21.39 20.17
N ALA A 96 -7.15 -22.32 19.41
CA ALA A 96 -6.55 -22.84 18.18
C ALA A 96 -6.38 -21.73 17.12
N ALA A 97 -7.42 -20.93 16.89
CA ALA A 97 -7.37 -19.81 15.98
C ALA A 97 -6.31 -18.79 16.41
N ALA A 98 -6.27 -18.41 17.70
CA ALA A 98 -5.29 -17.47 18.23
C ALA A 98 -3.84 -17.97 18.07
N ILE A 99 -3.56 -19.25 18.34
CA ILE A 99 -2.23 -19.85 18.14
C ILE A 99 -1.83 -19.80 16.66
N TRP A 100 -2.73 -20.19 15.76
CA TRP A 100 -2.47 -20.12 14.31
C TRP A 100 -2.17 -18.70 13.85
N LEU A 101 -2.99 -17.72 14.29
CA LEU A 101 -2.80 -16.31 13.97
C LEU A 101 -1.47 -15.76 14.52
N THR A 102 -1.04 -16.18 15.71
CA THR A 102 0.27 -15.77 16.24
C THR A 102 1.41 -16.28 15.37
N VAL A 103 1.33 -17.54 14.93
CA VAL A 103 2.33 -18.13 14.03
C VAL A 103 2.34 -17.41 12.68
N ALA A 104 1.17 -17.19 12.08
CA ALA A 104 1.06 -16.47 10.81
C ALA A 104 1.56 -15.02 10.90
N THR A 105 1.21 -14.30 11.97
CA THR A 105 1.70 -12.93 12.24
C THR A 105 3.21 -12.89 12.39
N LYS A 106 3.81 -13.88 13.08
CA LYS A 106 5.27 -13.99 13.18
C LYS A 106 5.92 -14.13 11.80
N MET A 107 5.33 -14.95 10.92
CA MET A 107 5.79 -15.16 9.55
C MET A 107 5.45 -13.98 8.60
N GLY A 108 4.82 -12.91 9.11
CA GLY A 108 4.37 -11.77 8.32
C GLY A 108 3.29 -12.12 7.28
N LEU A 109 2.56 -13.22 7.47
CA LEU A 109 1.54 -13.69 6.55
C LEU A 109 0.18 -13.07 6.89
N PRO A 110 -0.49 -12.38 5.93
CA PRO A 110 -1.83 -11.87 6.11
C PRO A 110 -2.84 -13.02 5.97
N VAL A 111 -3.38 -13.48 7.09
CA VAL A 111 -4.34 -14.59 7.14
C VAL A 111 -5.74 -14.08 7.50
N SER A 112 -6.73 -14.94 7.38
CA SER A 112 -8.12 -14.59 7.69
C SER A 112 -8.47 -15.06 9.10
N THR A 113 -8.76 -14.12 10.00
CA THR A 113 -9.24 -14.42 11.36
C THR A 113 -10.61 -15.10 11.31
N THR A 114 -11.50 -14.63 10.45
CA THR A 114 -12.83 -15.23 10.21
C THR A 114 -12.72 -16.69 9.77
N HIS A 115 -11.80 -17.02 8.86
CA HIS A 115 -11.58 -18.41 8.43
C HIS A 115 -11.05 -19.27 9.58
N SER A 116 -10.11 -18.71 10.35
CA SER A 116 -9.50 -19.43 11.46
C SER A 116 -10.53 -19.80 12.51
N ILE A 117 -11.39 -18.86 12.92
CA ILE A 117 -12.43 -19.16 13.92
C ILE A 117 -13.52 -20.07 13.37
N VAL A 118 -14.00 -19.84 12.14
CA VAL A 118 -15.01 -20.71 11.50
C VAL A 118 -14.47 -22.12 11.32
N GLY A 119 -13.22 -22.29 10.89
CA GLY A 119 -12.55 -23.59 10.80
C GLY A 119 -12.46 -24.30 12.15
N GLY A 120 -12.10 -23.56 13.21
CA GLY A 120 -12.09 -24.08 14.59
C GLY A 120 -13.48 -24.55 15.05
N VAL A 121 -14.51 -23.73 14.83
CA VAL A 121 -15.90 -24.05 15.20
C VAL A 121 -16.43 -25.26 14.42
N ILE A 122 -16.19 -25.32 13.10
CA ILE A 122 -16.55 -26.49 12.27
C ILE A 122 -15.83 -27.74 12.77
N GLY A 123 -14.53 -27.66 13.02
CA GLY A 123 -13.73 -28.79 13.50
C GLY A 123 -14.29 -29.37 14.81
N VAL A 124 -14.60 -28.51 15.77
CA VAL A 124 -15.19 -28.94 17.04
C VAL A 124 -16.63 -29.45 16.86
N GLY A 125 -17.44 -28.80 16.02
CA GLY A 125 -18.79 -29.27 15.70
C GLY A 125 -18.78 -30.68 15.12
N LEU A 126 -17.89 -30.95 14.16
CA LEU A 126 -17.69 -32.29 13.59
C LEU A 126 -17.26 -33.32 14.65
N PHE A 127 -16.47 -32.91 15.64
CA PHE A 127 -16.01 -33.81 16.71
C PHE A 127 -17.09 -34.09 17.76
N ILE A 128 -17.84 -33.07 18.19
CA ILE A 128 -18.90 -33.23 19.20
C ILE A 128 -20.08 -34.00 18.60
N GLN A 129 -20.57 -33.54 17.44
CA GLN A 129 -21.71 -34.14 16.76
C GLN A 129 -21.67 -33.77 15.27
N PRO A 130 -21.27 -34.68 14.36
CA PRO A 130 -21.15 -34.39 12.93
C PRO A 130 -22.41 -33.82 12.27
N SER A 131 -23.60 -34.22 12.75
CA SER A 131 -24.88 -33.70 12.23
C SER A 131 -25.21 -32.28 12.65
N SER A 132 -24.44 -31.69 13.58
CA SER A 132 -24.65 -30.31 14.05
C SER A 132 -24.11 -29.24 13.10
N VAL A 133 -23.32 -29.61 12.10
CA VAL A 133 -22.77 -28.61 11.16
C VAL A 133 -23.81 -28.26 10.11
N ASN A 134 -24.22 -26.99 10.07
CA ASN A 134 -25.17 -26.52 9.06
C ASN A 134 -24.46 -26.30 7.71
N TRP A 135 -24.41 -27.35 6.89
CA TRP A 135 -23.74 -27.30 5.58
C TRP A 135 -24.32 -26.27 4.60
N GLY A 136 -25.61 -25.93 4.73
CA GLY A 136 -26.24 -24.87 3.95
C GLY A 136 -25.61 -23.51 4.26
N LYS A 137 -25.56 -23.15 5.55
CA LYS A 137 -24.93 -21.91 6.01
C LYS A 137 -23.42 -21.88 5.83
N VAL A 138 -22.73 -23.00 6.04
CA VAL A 138 -21.30 -23.12 5.71
C VAL A 138 -21.04 -22.86 4.23
N THR A 139 -21.92 -23.34 3.33
CA THR A 139 -21.81 -23.05 1.88
C THR A 139 -22.02 -21.56 1.58
N GLU A 140 -23.01 -20.91 2.20
CA GLU A 140 -23.21 -19.45 2.08
C GLU A 140 -21.95 -18.68 2.52
N ILE A 141 -21.34 -19.08 3.65
CA ILE A 141 -20.10 -18.49 4.17
C ILE A 141 -18.95 -18.68 3.17
N ILE A 142 -18.72 -19.90 2.66
CA ILE A 142 -17.66 -20.18 1.69
C ILE A 142 -17.85 -19.38 0.40
N LEU A 143 -19.09 -19.27 -0.10
CA LEU A 143 -19.40 -18.44 -1.27
C LEU A 143 -19.06 -16.97 -1.02
N SER A 144 -19.37 -16.45 0.18
CA SER A 144 -19.02 -15.07 0.54
C SER A 144 -17.51 -14.81 0.53
N TRP A 145 -16.69 -15.81 0.85
CA TRP A 145 -15.22 -15.69 0.84
C TRP A 145 -14.61 -15.62 -0.55
N VAL A 146 -15.37 -16.01 -1.57
CA VAL A 146 -15.01 -15.86 -2.99
C VAL A 146 -15.63 -14.60 -3.58
N ILE A 147 -16.90 -14.32 -3.27
CA ILE A 147 -17.62 -13.18 -3.86
C ILE A 147 -17.11 -11.85 -3.30
N SER A 148 -16.80 -11.76 -2.00
CA SER A 148 -16.31 -10.52 -1.39
C SER A 148 -14.98 -10.00 -1.96
N PRO A 149 -13.90 -10.78 -2.13
CA PRO A 149 -12.69 -10.28 -2.79
C PRO A 149 -12.93 -9.88 -4.24
N LEU A 150 -13.81 -10.58 -4.97
CA LEU A 150 -14.14 -10.22 -6.35
C LEU A 150 -14.91 -8.90 -6.42
N LEU A 151 -15.89 -8.69 -5.54
CA LEU A 151 -16.62 -7.43 -5.48
C LEU A 151 -15.72 -6.27 -5.09
N GLY A 152 -14.84 -6.48 -4.10
CA GLY A 152 -13.81 -5.52 -3.70
C GLY A 152 -12.89 -5.15 -4.88
N ALA A 153 -12.42 -6.17 -5.62
CA ALA A 153 -11.60 -5.99 -6.82
C ALA A 153 -12.32 -5.16 -7.89
N VAL A 154 -13.58 -5.48 -8.20
CA VAL A 154 -14.37 -4.78 -9.21
C VAL A 154 -14.62 -3.33 -8.80
N LEU A 155 -15.05 -3.08 -7.56
CA LEU A 155 -15.30 -1.72 -7.09
C LEU A 155 -14.03 -0.87 -7.08
N ALA A 156 -12.91 -1.44 -6.64
CA ALA A 156 -11.63 -0.74 -6.62
C ALA A 156 -11.07 -0.51 -8.03
N PHE A 157 -11.20 -1.49 -8.94
CA PHE A 157 -10.87 -1.35 -10.35
C PHE A 157 -11.66 -0.19 -10.98
N LEU A 158 -12.99 -0.18 -10.83
CA LEU A 158 -13.85 0.86 -11.40
C LEU A 158 -13.54 2.24 -10.83
N SER A 159 -13.30 2.32 -9.51
CA SER A 159 -12.95 3.57 -8.84
C SER A 159 -11.61 4.11 -9.33
N PHE A 160 -10.58 3.27 -9.39
CA PHE A 160 -9.26 3.70 -9.88
C PHE A 160 -9.27 3.99 -11.38
N TYR A 161 -9.99 3.21 -12.18
CA TYR A 161 -10.16 3.47 -13.61
C TYR A 161 -10.83 4.83 -13.86
N ALA A 162 -11.84 5.18 -13.06
CA ALA A 162 -12.47 6.50 -13.13
C ALA A 162 -11.48 7.62 -12.75
N ILE A 163 -10.70 7.46 -11.67
CA ILE A 163 -9.66 8.41 -11.28
C ILE A 163 -8.62 8.58 -12.39
N LYS A 164 -8.12 7.47 -12.94
CA LYS A 164 -7.13 7.47 -14.01
C LYS A 164 -7.64 8.27 -15.23
N LYS A 165 -8.83 7.93 -15.72
CA LYS A 165 -9.40 8.52 -16.93
C LYS A 165 -9.86 9.97 -16.75
N LEU A 166 -10.38 10.33 -15.58
CA LEU A 166 -10.96 11.65 -15.33
C LEU A 166 -9.98 12.67 -14.75
N ILE A 167 -8.90 12.20 -14.11
CA ILE A 167 -7.92 13.03 -13.39
C ILE A 167 -6.51 12.84 -13.95
N MET A 168 -5.97 11.62 -13.94
CA MET A 168 -4.55 11.37 -14.25
C MET A 168 -4.23 11.64 -15.72
N GLU A 169 -5.06 11.16 -16.64
CA GLU A 169 -4.85 11.34 -18.09
C GLU A 169 -5.18 12.77 -18.59
N HIS A 170 -5.54 13.69 -17.70
CA HIS A 170 -5.83 15.08 -18.06
C HIS A 170 -4.54 15.91 -18.16
N GLU A 171 -4.49 16.87 -19.09
CA GLU A 171 -3.37 17.82 -19.24
C GLU A 171 -2.96 18.56 -17.94
N HIS A 172 -3.89 18.80 -17.01
CA HIS A 172 -3.62 19.46 -15.73
C HIS A 172 -4.18 18.66 -14.54
N PRO A 173 -3.52 17.56 -14.13
CA PRO A 173 -4.04 16.62 -13.14
C PRO A 173 -4.37 17.28 -11.78
N LEU A 174 -3.52 18.17 -11.28
CA LEU A 174 -3.75 18.88 -10.02
C LEU A 174 -5.02 19.74 -10.04
N GLN A 175 -5.21 20.57 -11.07
CA GLN A 175 -6.40 21.42 -11.18
C GLN A 175 -7.67 20.59 -11.28
N ARG A 176 -7.60 19.50 -12.06
CA ARG A 176 -8.71 18.56 -12.20
C ARG A 176 -9.04 17.88 -10.86
N THR A 177 -8.02 17.46 -10.12
CA THR A 177 -8.16 16.89 -8.77
C THR A 177 -8.83 17.85 -7.81
N LYS A 178 -8.44 19.14 -7.81
CA LYS A 178 -9.06 20.15 -6.94
C LYS A 178 -10.56 20.29 -7.16
N SER A 179 -11.04 20.07 -8.39
CA SER A 179 -12.47 20.10 -8.72
C SER A 179 -13.21 18.80 -8.44
N LEU A 180 -12.56 17.64 -8.66
CA LEU A 180 -13.20 16.33 -8.53
C LEU A 180 -13.06 15.69 -7.14
N ALA A 181 -12.03 16.01 -6.36
CA ALA A 181 -11.82 15.45 -5.02
C ALA A 181 -13.03 15.67 -4.06
N PRO A 182 -13.69 16.85 -4.04
CA PRO A 182 -14.94 17.03 -3.29
C PRO A 182 -16.05 16.07 -3.73
N ILE A 183 -16.15 15.78 -5.03
CA ILE A 183 -17.15 14.87 -5.58
C ILE A 183 -16.80 13.42 -5.21
N LEU A 184 -15.51 13.05 -5.20
CA LEU A 184 -15.04 11.73 -4.77
C LEU A 184 -15.25 11.48 -3.27
N ALA A 185 -15.23 12.51 -2.44
CA ALA A 185 -15.54 12.39 -1.01
C ALA A 185 -17.02 12.03 -0.75
N PHE A 186 -17.94 12.47 -1.62
CA PHE A 186 -19.38 12.24 -1.46
C PHE A 186 -19.74 10.75 -1.29
N PRO A 187 -19.40 9.83 -2.21
CA PRO A 187 -19.77 8.42 -2.07
C PRO A 187 -19.14 7.78 -0.84
N THR A 188 -17.91 8.15 -0.46
CA THR A 188 -17.25 7.65 0.76
C THR A 188 -18.06 8.00 2.01
N PHE A 189 -18.41 9.27 2.18
CA PHE A 189 -19.15 9.73 3.35
C PHE A 189 -20.63 9.36 3.32
N PHE A 190 -21.22 9.18 2.13
CA PHE A 190 -22.56 8.64 1.98
C PHE A 190 -22.64 7.20 2.51
N VAL A 191 -21.74 6.33 2.07
CA VAL A 191 -21.70 4.93 2.51
C VAL A 191 -21.38 4.84 4.01
N LEU A 192 -20.42 5.62 4.50
CA LEU A 192 -20.12 5.74 5.94
C LEU A 192 -21.34 6.22 6.73
N GLY A 193 -22.08 7.23 6.23
CA GLY A 193 -23.28 7.75 6.85
C GLY A 193 -24.38 6.70 7.00
N LEU A 194 -24.57 5.83 6.00
CA LEU A 194 -25.49 4.70 6.11
C LEU A 194 -25.00 3.68 7.16
N ALA A 195 -23.71 3.35 7.15
CA ALA A 195 -23.12 2.42 8.12
C ALA A 195 -23.35 2.86 9.57
N LEU A 196 -23.04 4.13 9.86
CA LEU A 196 -23.20 4.73 11.18
C LEU A 196 -24.66 4.67 11.65
N GLN A 197 -25.61 5.00 10.77
CA GLN A 197 -27.03 4.99 11.11
C GLN A 197 -27.55 3.59 11.42
N PHE A 198 -27.27 2.63 10.53
CA PHE A 198 -27.83 1.28 10.63
C PHE A 198 -27.26 0.46 11.78
N LYS A 199 -26.07 0.82 12.27
CA LYS A 199 -25.36 0.05 13.27
C LYS A 199 -25.09 0.84 14.57
N ALA A 200 -24.35 1.96 14.56
CA ALA A 200 -24.08 2.73 15.79
C ALA A 200 -25.34 3.35 16.38
N LEU A 201 -26.10 4.05 15.54
CA LEU A 201 -27.23 4.85 16.01
C LEU A 201 -28.49 4.00 16.19
N LYS A 202 -28.42 2.68 16.00
CA LYS A 202 -29.55 1.78 16.20
C LYS A 202 -30.12 1.86 17.60
N GLY A 203 -29.27 1.86 18.63
CA GLY A 203 -29.70 2.01 20.02
C GLY A 203 -30.38 3.36 20.26
N PHE A 204 -29.85 4.43 19.65
CA PHE A 204 -30.44 5.76 19.70
C PHE A 204 -31.83 5.79 19.05
N PHE A 205 -31.97 5.27 17.82
CA PHE A 205 -33.26 5.21 17.12
C PHE A 205 -34.29 4.34 17.86
N LYS A 206 -33.87 3.19 18.40
CA LYS A 206 -34.75 2.34 19.22
C LYS A 206 -35.18 3.00 20.52
N ASN A 207 -34.30 3.77 21.17
CA ASN A 207 -34.66 4.52 22.37
C ASN A 207 -35.69 5.61 22.06
N LEU A 208 -35.49 6.36 20.96
CA LEU A 208 -36.47 7.36 20.52
C LEU A 208 -37.83 6.74 20.13
N ASP A 209 -37.81 5.56 19.54
CA ASP A 209 -39.00 4.76 19.21
C ASP A 209 -39.74 4.31 20.49
N SER A 210 -38.99 3.83 21.50
CA SER A 210 -39.57 3.49 22.81
C SER A 210 -40.19 4.70 23.54
N GLN A 211 -39.74 5.92 23.20
CA GLN A 211 -40.29 7.18 23.72
C GLN A 211 -41.43 7.73 22.84
N GLY A 212 -41.77 7.06 21.73
CA GLY A 212 -42.82 7.48 20.80
C GLY A 212 -42.48 8.72 19.97
N ILE A 213 -41.21 9.10 19.88
CA ILE A 213 -40.75 10.31 19.18
C ILE A 213 -40.62 10.06 17.67
N ILE A 214 -40.14 8.87 17.30
CA ILE A 214 -39.97 8.43 15.91
C ILE A 214 -40.50 7.00 15.77
N ASP A 215 -40.72 6.56 14.54
CA ASP A 215 -40.88 5.14 14.22
C ASP A 215 -39.54 4.61 13.70
N SER A 216 -38.95 3.65 14.42
CA SER A 216 -37.62 3.10 14.09
C SER A 216 -37.57 2.37 12.74
N ALA A 217 -38.70 1.87 12.22
CA ALA A 217 -38.76 1.22 10.90
C ALA A 217 -38.42 2.19 9.75
N ASN A 218 -38.70 3.49 9.92
CA ASN A 218 -38.38 4.51 8.93
C ASN A 218 -36.88 4.89 8.88
N TRP A 219 -36.08 4.38 9.82
CA TRP A 219 -34.65 4.71 9.98
C TRP A 219 -33.75 3.49 9.92
N LEU A 220 -34.25 2.34 10.36
CA LEU A 220 -33.47 1.12 10.46
C LEU A 220 -33.86 0.10 9.39
N PRO A 221 -32.89 -0.64 8.86
CA PRO A 221 -33.13 -1.67 7.85
C PRO A 221 -34.04 -2.76 8.39
N ALA A 222 -35.00 -3.20 7.56
CA ALA A 222 -35.82 -4.37 7.86
C ALA A 222 -34.97 -5.65 8.01
N LYS A 223 -35.36 -6.54 8.94
CA LYS A 223 -34.64 -7.79 9.23
C LYS A 223 -35.01 -8.93 8.26
N GLU A 224 -36.30 -9.17 8.03
CA GLU A 224 -36.81 -10.28 7.21
C GLU A 224 -37.84 -9.77 6.19
N ASN A 225 -37.90 -10.38 5.00
CA ASN A 225 -38.81 -10.02 3.90
C ASN A 225 -38.79 -8.52 3.52
N GLY A 226 -37.60 -7.91 3.60
CA GLY A 226 -37.44 -6.51 3.25
C GLY A 226 -37.50 -6.25 1.75
N SER A 227 -37.66 -4.97 1.39
CA SER A 227 -37.77 -4.51 0.01
C SER A 227 -36.62 -3.56 -0.33
N PHE A 228 -36.14 -3.61 -1.57
CA PHE A 228 -35.25 -2.57 -2.12
C PHE A 228 -35.97 -1.26 -2.42
N ASN A 229 -37.31 -1.21 -2.35
CA ASN A 229 -38.06 0.03 -2.44
C ASN A 229 -37.86 0.87 -1.15
N PRO A 230 -37.19 2.04 -1.21
CA PRO A 230 -36.91 2.85 -0.02
C PRO A 230 -38.15 3.44 0.65
N MET A 231 -39.28 3.47 -0.07
CA MET A 231 -40.56 3.99 0.41
C MET A 231 -41.45 2.90 1.05
N ALA A 232 -41.02 1.64 1.03
CA ALA A 232 -41.75 0.57 1.68
C ALA A 232 -41.48 0.57 3.20
N ASP A 233 -42.49 0.23 4.00
CA ASP A 233 -42.36 0.12 5.46
C ASP A 233 -41.33 -0.95 5.87
N SER A 234 -41.05 -1.93 4.99
CA SER A 234 -40.02 -2.95 5.16
C SER A 234 -38.75 -2.68 4.32
N ALA A 235 -38.40 -1.42 4.07
CA ALA A 235 -37.21 -1.09 3.29
C ALA A 235 -35.91 -1.62 3.93
N TRP A 236 -35.05 -2.24 3.12
CA TRP A 236 -33.68 -2.56 3.54
C TRP A 236 -32.79 -1.33 3.64
N ILE A 237 -33.14 -0.25 2.93
CA ILE A 237 -32.47 1.05 3.02
C ILE A 237 -33.57 2.12 3.11
N PRO A 238 -34.00 2.47 4.34
CA PRO A 238 -35.07 3.44 4.55
C PRO A 238 -34.74 4.82 4.00
N LEU A 239 -35.76 5.52 3.48
CA LEU A 239 -35.61 6.82 2.83
C LEU A 239 -34.99 7.90 3.73
N ASN A 240 -35.35 7.95 5.03
CA ASN A 240 -34.78 8.93 5.95
C ASN A 240 -33.27 8.75 6.11
N SER A 241 -32.81 7.50 6.13
CA SER A 241 -31.39 7.17 6.29
C SER A 241 -30.59 7.52 5.04
N ILE A 242 -31.21 7.37 3.85
CA ILE A 242 -30.65 7.88 2.60
C ILE A 242 -30.51 9.40 2.65
N PHE A 243 -31.54 10.14 3.09
CA PHE A 243 -31.47 11.60 3.17
C PHE A 243 -30.39 12.10 4.11
N VAL A 244 -30.26 11.50 5.30
CA VAL A 244 -29.18 11.84 6.23
C VAL A 244 -27.81 11.49 5.65
N ALA A 245 -27.66 10.33 5.00
CA ALA A 245 -26.42 9.95 4.35
C ALA A 245 -26.03 10.90 3.20
N ILE A 246 -27.00 11.35 2.39
CA ILE A 246 -26.79 12.38 1.35
C ILE A 246 -26.34 13.68 2.00
N THR A 247 -26.97 14.09 3.10
CA THR A 247 -26.63 15.33 3.80
C THR A 247 -25.20 15.28 4.35
N ILE A 248 -24.81 14.17 4.99
CA ILE A 248 -23.43 13.94 5.46
C ILE A 248 -22.45 13.98 4.29
N GLY A 249 -22.78 13.31 3.17
CA GLY A 249 -21.98 13.34 1.95
C GLY A 249 -21.77 14.76 1.41
N ILE A 250 -22.84 15.55 1.28
CA ILE A 250 -22.78 16.94 0.79
C ILE A 250 -21.93 17.80 1.72
N VAL A 251 -22.14 17.70 3.04
CA VAL A 251 -21.39 18.48 4.03
C VAL A 251 -19.89 18.13 3.94
N ALA A 252 -19.56 16.83 3.87
CA ALA A 252 -18.18 16.40 3.72
C ALA A 252 -17.54 16.91 2.42
N SER A 253 -18.26 16.85 1.30
CA SER A 253 -17.82 17.42 0.01
C SER A 253 -17.55 18.92 0.11
N VAL A 254 -18.43 19.69 0.78
CA VAL A 254 -18.25 21.14 0.97
C VAL A 254 -17.03 21.43 1.85
N VAL A 255 -16.86 20.68 2.94
CA VAL A 255 -15.68 20.79 3.81
C VAL A 255 -14.39 20.47 3.04
N MET A 256 -14.41 19.42 2.23
CA MET A 256 -13.29 19.03 1.38
C MET A 256 -12.94 20.15 0.39
N ALA A 257 -13.94 20.73 -0.28
CA ALA A 257 -13.75 21.84 -1.20
C ALA A 257 -13.18 23.09 -0.49
N ALA A 258 -13.66 23.40 0.72
CA ALA A 258 -13.15 24.51 1.51
C ALA A 258 -11.70 24.28 1.96
N ALA A 259 -11.35 23.06 2.37
CA ALA A 259 -9.99 22.69 2.77
C ALA A 259 -9.01 22.80 1.60
N ILE A 260 -9.35 22.24 0.43
CA ILE A 260 -8.52 22.32 -0.79
C ILE A 260 -8.30 23.77 -1.20
N ARG A 261 -9.33 24.63 -1.15
CA ARG A 261 -9.22 26.06 -1.53
C ARG A 261 -8.31 26.87 -0.61
N ARG A 262 -8.20 26.50 0.66
CA ARG A 262 -7.35 27.19 1.64
C ARG A 262 -5.90 26.71 1.64
N TYR A 263 -5.63 25.56 1.03
CA TYR A 263 -4.29 24.98 1.01
C TYR A 263 -3.46 25.51 -0.15
N GLN A 264 -2.27 26.02 0.14
CA GLN A 264 -1.29 26.41 -0.86
C GLN A 264 -0.44 25.20 -1.22
N PHE A 265 -0.66 24.67 -2.43
CA PHE A 265 0.11 23.55 -2.96
C PHE A 265 1.48 24.06 -3.40
N LYS A 266 2.55 23.46 -2.86
CA LYS A 266 3.93 23.73 -3.28
C LYS A 266 4.32 22.90 -4.51
N GLU A 267 3.77 21.69 -4.65
CA GLU A 267 3.98 20.84 -5.84
C GLU A 267 2.96 21.12 -6.95
N GLU A 268 3.42 20.98 -8.19
CA GLU A 268 2.60 21.00 -9.40
C GLU A 268 2.35 19.59 -9.97
N GLY A 269 1.56 19.48 -11.04
CA GLY A 269 1.36 18.23 -11.77
C GLY A 269 0.84 17.05 -10.93
N TYR A 270 1.44 15.88 -11.10
CA TYR A 270 1.05 14.62 -10.44
C TYR A 270 1.39 14.60 -8.95
N ALA A 271 2.51 15.19 -8.54
CA ALA A 271 2.90 15.23 -7.13
C ALA A 271 1.87 16.01 -6.29
N GLY A 272 1.39 17.14 -6.81
CA GLY A 272 0.30 17.89 -6.19
C GLY A 272 -1.02 17.10 -6.15
N MET A 273 -1.33 16.32 -7.19
CA MET A 273 -2.51 15.45 -7.22
C MET A 273 -2.44 14.39 -6.11
N GLU A 274 -1.35 13.63 -6.04
CA GLU A 274 -1.19 12.56 -5.05
C GLU A 274 -1.26 13.12 -3.63
N ARG A 275 -0.78 14.36 -3.41
CA ARG A 275 -0.95 15.04 -2.12
C ARG A 275 -2.40 15.27 -1.70
N VAL A 276 -3.31 15.55 -2.63
CA VAL A 276 -4.75 15.60 -2.31
C VAL A 276 -5.29 14.21 -1.99
N PHE A 277 -4.83 13.19 -2.72
CA PHE A 277 -5.24 11.80 -2.48
C PHE A 277 -4.73 11.25 -1.15
N ILE A 278 -3.62 11.74 -0.59
CA ILE A 278 -3.22 11.41 0.79
C ILE A 278 -4.34 11.74 1.77
N TRP A 279 -4.99 12.90 1.63
CA TRP A 279 -6.06 13.30 2.55
C TRP A 279 -7.30 12.42 2.39
N LEU A 280 -7.68 12.13 1.15
CA LEU A 280 -8.81 11.22 0.85
C LEU A 280 -8.52 9.80 1.35
N GLN A 281 -7.29 9.32 1.17
CA GLN A 281 -6.87 8.01 1.62
C GLN A 281 -6.90 7.90 3.14
N ILE A 282 -6.42 8.91 3.88
CA ILE A 282 -6.49 8.88 5.36
C ILE A 282 -7.94 8.73 5.83
N ILE A 283 -8.88 9.40 5.17
CA ILE A 283 -10.32 9.28 5.47
C ILE A 283 -10.81 7.85 5.19
N THR A 284 -10.45 7.25 4.05
CA THR A 284 -10.84 5.87 3.73
C THR A 284 -10.16 4.85 4.64
N ALA A 285 -8.93 5.08 5.09
CA ALA A 285 -8.23 4.22 6.03
C ALA A 285 -8.91 4.20 7.41
N CYS A 286 -9.35 5.37 7.90
CA CYS A 286 -10.19 5.46 9.10
C CYS A 286 -11.50 4.67 8.92
N TYR A 287 -12.11 4.75 7.74
CA TYR A 287 -13.33 4.01 7.42
C TYR A 287 -13.09 2.49 7.40
N VAL A 288 -12.01 2.02 6.76
CA VAL A 288 -11.66 0.58 6.75
C VAL A 288 -11.36 0.11 8.17
N ALA A 289 -10.55 0.81 8.96
CA ALA A 289 -10.23 0.46 10.35
C ALA A 289 -11.51 0.33 11.20
N PHE A 290 -12.43 1.25 11.03
CA PHE A 290 -13.70 1.20 11.73
C PHE A 290 -14.57 0.01 11.31
N ALA A 291 -14.72 -0.23 10.00
CA ALA A 291 -15.47 -1.36 9.47
C ALA A 291 -14.84 -2.70 9.87
N HIS A 292 -13.51 -2.74 9.93
CA HIS A 292 -12.71 -3.87 10.39
C HIS A 292 -12.98 -4.21 11.85
N GLY A 293 -12.79 -3.24 12.76
CA GLY A 293 -13.06 -3.45 14.19
C GLY A 293 -14.51 -3.87 14.46
N ALA A 294 -15.47 -3.33 13.70
CA ALA A 294 -16.88 -3.69 13.78
C ALA A 294 -17.17 -5.15 13.36
N ASN A 295 -16.46 -5.66 12.35
CA ASN A 295 -16.67 -7.01 11.82
C ASN A 295 -15.90 -8.05 12.63
N ASP A 296 -14.62 -7.79 12.90
CA ASP A 296 -13.69 -8.83 13.33
C ASP A 296 -13.68 -9.02 14.85
N VAL A 297 -14.21 -8.06 15.63
CA VAL A 297 -14.45 -8.27 17.07
C VAL A 297 -15.38 -9.46 17.34
N ALA A 298 -16.31 -9.76 16.43
CA ALA A 298 -17.19 -10.91 16.54
C ALA A 298 -16.44 -12.24 16.48
N ASN A 299 -15.26 -12.29 15.85
CA ASN A 299 -14.45 -13.51 15.78
C ASN A 299 -13.91 -13.91 17.16
N ALA A 300 -13.71 -12.96 18.07
CA ALA A 300 -13.35 -13.24 19.47
C ALA A 300 -14.60 -13.28 20.38
N ILE A 301 -15.50 -12.31 20.22
CA ILE A 301 -16.62 -12.10 21.14
C ILE A 301 -17.82 -13.00 20.85
N GLY A 302 -17.99 -13.51 19.63
CA GLY A 302 -19.05 -14.46 19.26
C GLY A 302 -19.02 -15.73 20.10
N PRO A 303 -17.93 -16.51 20.00
CA PRO A 303 -17.76 -17.70 20.82
C PRO A 303 -17.71 -17.37 22.32
N MET A 304 -17.10 -16.25 22.71
CA MET A 304 -17.03 -15.82 24.11
C MET A 304 -18.40 -15.47 24.70
N ALA A 305 -19.30 -14.87 23.92
CA ALA A 305 -20.65 -14.55 24.35
C ALA A 305 -21.45 -15.83 24.63
N ALA A 306 -21.30 -16.86 23.79
CA ALA A 306 -21.90 -18.17 24.05
C ALA A 306 -21.36 -18.81 25.35
N ILE A 307 -20.05 -18.71 25.59
CA ILE A 307 -19.42 -19.18 26.85
C ILE A 307 -19.97 -18.39 28.05
N TRP A 308 -20.09 -17.07 27.91
CA TRP A 308 -20.60 -16.18 28.95
C TRP A 308 -22.04 -16.52 29.31
N ASP A 309 -22.91 -16.71 28.32
CA ASP A 309 -24.31 -17.08 28.52
C ASP A 309 -24.43 -18.42 29.26
N ILE A 310 -23.72 -19.46 28.82
CA ILE A 310 -23.69 -20.77 29.50
C ILE A 310 -23.16 -20.66 30.93
N SER A 311 -22.21 -19.77 31.18
CA SER A 311 -21.58 -19.61 32.50
C SER A 311 -22.40 -18.76 33.46
N THR A 312 -23.33 -17.94 32.96
CA THR A 312 -24.13 -16.99 33.74
C THR A 312 -25.61 -17.35 33.79
N SER A 313 -26.07 -18.29 32.96
CA SER A 313 -27.40 -18.86 33.03
C SER A 313 -27.61 -19.66 34.32
N ALA A 314 -28.82 -19.61 34.87
CA ALA A 314 -29.14 -20.22 36.16
C ALA A 314 -29.08 -21.76 36.13
N ASP A 315 -29.30 -22.35 34.95
CA ASP A 315 -29.32 -23.79 34.67
C ASP A 315 -28.04 -24.27 33.95
N GLY A 316 -27.10 -23.36 33.64
CA GLY A 316 -25.87 -23.68 32.94
C GLY A 316 -26.09 -24.14 31.50
N THR A 317 -27.21 -23.75 30.90
CA THR A 317 -27.57 -24.05 29.50
C THR A 317 -27.37 -22.83 28.60
N LEU A 318 -27.38 -23.07 27.29
CA LEU A 318 -27.27 -22.00 26.28
C LEU A 318 -28.67 -21.50 25.93
N SER A 319 -28.88 -20.19 26.02
CA SER A 319 -30.15 -19.51 25.76
C SER A 319 -30.57 -19.61 24.28
N LYS A 320 -31.85 -19.96 24.05
CA LYS A 320 -32.45 -20.08 22.70
C LYS A 320 -32.72 -18.72 22.02
N ASP A 321 -33.16 -17.73 22.80
CA ASP A 321 -33.74 -16.47 22.29
C ASP A 321 -32.71 -15.40 21.89
N GLY A 322 -31.43 -15.76 21.82
CA GLY A 322 -30.37 -14.81 21.55
C GLY A 322 -29.50 -14.61 22.80
N VAL A 323 -28.23 -14.28 22.59
CA VAL A 323 -27.32 -13.96 23.68
C VAL A 323 -27.03 -12.49 23.56
N GLU A 324 -27.52 -11.72 24.52
CA GLU A 324 -27.21 -10.31 24.55
C GLU A 324 -25.75 -10.15 24.99
N VAL A 325 -24.94 -9.54 24.12
CA VAL A 325 -23.50 -9.38 24.36
C VAL A 325 -23.29 -8.24 25.34
N PRO A 326 -22.77 -8.50 26.56
CA PRO A 326 -22.51 -7.44 27.52
C PRO A 326 -21.45 -6.48 26.98
N LEU A 327 -21.61 -5.18 27.28
CA LEU A 327 -20.64 -4.15 26.89
C LEU A 327 -19.21 -4.49 27.37
N GLY A 328 -19.07 -5.14 28.53
CA GLY A 328 -17.78 -5.58 29.05
C GLY A 328 -17.02 -6.53 28.12
N LEU A 329 -17.73 -7.42 27.40
CA LEU A 329 -17.09 -8.32 26.44
C LEU A 329 -16.66 -7.57 25.17
N LEU A 330 -17.47 -6.61 24.70
CA LEU A 330 -17.08 -5.76 23.56
C LEU A 330 -15.86 -4.89 23.90
N LEU A 331 -15.79 -4.37 25.13
CA LEU A 331 -14.62 -3.65 25.63
C LEU A 331 -13.39 -4.55 25.70
N LEU A 332 -13.52 -5.80 26.17
CA LEU A 332 -12.44 -6.78 26.17
C LEU A 332 -11.90 -7.01 24.75
N GLY A 333 -12.79 -7.19 23.77
CA GLY A 333 -12.44 -7.34 22.37
C GLY A 333 -11.74 -6.10 21.80
N GLY A 334 -12.33 -4.92 21.97
CA GLY A 334 -11.77 -3.67 21.46
C GLY A 334 -10.41 -3.32 22.07
N ILE A 335 -10.24 -3.48 23.39
CA ILE A 335 -8.95 -3.27 24.07
C ILE A 335 -7.92 -4.29 23.57
N GLY A 336 -8.29 -5.57 23.45
CA GLY A 336 -7.42 -6.62 22.94
C GLY A 336 -6.90 -6.29 21.54
N ILE A 337 -7.80 -5.96 20.61
CA ILE A 337 -7.47 -5.53 19.24
C ILE A 337 -6.50 -4.33 19.28
N THR A 338 -6.82 -3.30 20.07
CA THR A 338 -5.99 -2.09 20.19
C THR A 338 -4.56 -2.41 20.67
N ILE A 339 -4.41 -3.27 21.67
CA ILE A 339 -3.09 -3.69 22.16
C ILE A 339 -2.36 -4.51 21.09
N GLY A 340 -3.06 -5.37 20.36
CA GLY A 340 -2.53 -6.13 19.21
C GLY A 340 -1.93 -5.23 18.15
N VAL A 341 -2.72 -4.24 17.71
CA VAL A 341 -2.32 -3.19 16.76
C VAL A 341 -1.05 -2.49 17.23
N ALA A 342 -1.06 -2.01 18.48
CA ALA A 342 0.03 -1.22 19.05
C ALA A 342 1.34 -2.01 19.25
N THR A 343 1.24 -3.32 19.50
CA THR A 343 2.40 -4.14 19.86
C THR A 343 2.98 -4.90 18.68
N TRP A 344 2.17 -5.54 17.84
CA TRP A 344 2.63 -6.47 16.79
C TRP A 344 2.09 -6.16 15.40
N GLY A 345 1.12 -5.24 15.29
CA GLY A 345 0.53 -4.82 14.02
C GLY A 345 1.53 -4.41 12.94
N TYR A 346 2.66 -3.82 13.35
CA TYR A 346 3.69 -3.35 12.42
C TYR A 346 4.32 -4.47 11.57
N LYS A 347 4.35 -5.71 12.05
CA LYS A 347 5.01 -6.84 11.35
C LYS A 347 4.28 -7.23 10.07
N VAL A 348 2.95 -7.14 10.06
CA VAL A 348 2.13 -7.54 8.90
C VAL A 348 1.83 -6.35 8.00
N MET A 349 1.70 -5.13 8.55
CA MET A 349 1.48 -3.90 7.76
C MET A 349 2.52 -3.73 6.64
N ASP A 350 3.79 -3.97 6.96
CA ASP A 350 4.90 -3.85 6.00
C ASP A 350 4.78 -4.87 4.83
N THR A 351 4.14 -6.02 5.06
CA THR A 351 3.97 -7.07 4.04
C THR A 351 2.82 -6.74 3.07
N ILE A 352 1.64 -6.33 3.54
CA ILE A 352 0.50 -6.05 2.63
C ILE A 352 0.76 -4.79 1.79
N GLY A 353 1.29 -3.74 2.40
CA GLY A 353 1.51 -2.45 1.73
C GLY A 353 2.59 -2.46 0.65
N LYS A 354 3.58 -3.36 0.76
CA LYS A 354 4.78 -3.35 -0.09
C LYS A 354 4.95 -4.56 -1.02
N LYS A 355 4.23 -5.69 -0.82
CA LYS A 355 4.53 -6.95 -1.53
C LYS A 355 3.55 -7.39 -2.63
N ILE A 356 2.35 -6.80 -2.73
CA ILE A 356 1.30 -7.28 -3.68
C ILE A 356 1.25 -6.45 -4.97
N THR A 357 1.26 -5.12 -4.84
CA THR A 357 1.29 -4.16 -5.96
C THR A 357 1.81 -2.81 -5.47
N HIS A 358 2.27 -1.94 -6.38
CA HIS A 358 2.70 -0.58 -6.05
C HIS A 358 1.49 0.33 -5.74
N ILE A 359 1.30 0.67 -4.47
CA ILE A 359 0.19 1.50 -4.00
C ILE A 359 0.64 2.96 -3.93
N THR A 360 0.17 3.81 -4.85
CA THR A 360 0.19 5.28 -4.66
C THR A 360 -1.02 5.72 -3.82
N PRO A 361 -1.06 6.94 -3.26
CA PRO A 361 -2.21 7.40 -2.49
C PRO A 361 -3.55 7.30 -3.22
N SER A 362 -3.59 7.64 -4.52
CA SER A 362 -4.79 7.48 -5.36
C SER A 362 -5.25 6.02 -5.52
N ARG A 363 -4.30 5.10 -5.68
CA ARG A 363 -4.54 3.64 -5.71
C ARG A 363 -5.02 3.12 -4.36
N GLY A 364 -4.38 3.58 -3.28
CA GLY A 364 -4.71 3.22 -1.90
C GLY A 364 -6.13 3.65 -1.53
N PHE A 365 -6.51 4.89 -1.87
CA PHE A 365 -7.89 5.37 -1.72
C PHE A 365 -8.90 4.47 -2.43
N ALA A 366 -8.64 4.12 -3.70
CA ALA A 366 -9.55 3.27 -4.48
C ALA A 366 -9.67 1.84 -3.90
N ALA A 367 -8.55 1.26 -3.46
CA ALA A 367 -8.52 -0.06 -2.83
C ALA A 367 -9.29 -0.05 -1.49
N GLU A 368 -9.02 0.91 -0.62
CA GLU A 368 -9.67 1.06 0.69
C GLU A 368 -11.18 1.34 0.53
N PHE A 369 -11.56 2.21 -0.42
CA PHE A 369 -12.97 2.49 -0.70
C PHE A 369 -13.72 1.25 -1.21
N GLY A 370 -13.14 0.51 -2.17
CA GLY A 370 -13.73 -0.71 -2.70
C GLY A 370 -13.85 -1.80 -1.63
N ALA A 371 -12.82 -1.95 -0.80
CA ALA A 371 -12.79 -2.92 0.28
C ALA A 371 -13.81 -2.59 1.38
N ALA A 372 -13.78 -1.38 1.95
CA ALA A 372 -14.70 -0.99 3.01
C ALA A 372 -16.16 -1.00 2.57
N THR A 373 -16.46 -0.56 1.34
CA THR A 373 -17.82 -0.62 0.78
C THR A 373 -18.29 -2.06 0.66
N THR A 374 -17.44 -2.97 0.21
CA THR A 374 -17.77 -4.41 0.14
C THR A 374 -18.01 -4.99 1.53
N VAL A 375 -17.11 -4.73 2.48
CA VAL A 375 -17.27 -5.18 3.88
C VAL A 375 -18.61 -4.72 4.44
N LEU A 376 -18.98 -3.45 4.20
CA LEU A 376 -20.25 -2.91 4.68
C LEU A 376 -21.46 -3.59 4.03
N ILE A 377 -21.46 -3.80 2.71
CA ILE A 377 -22.57 -4.45 2.00
C ILE A 377 -22.85 -5.84 2.59
N PHE A 378 -21.82 -6.66 2.79
CA PHE A 378 -21.98 -7.99 3.38
C PHE A 378 -22.38 -7.95 4.86
N SER A 379 -22.02 -6.86 5.54
CA SER A 379 -22.42 -6.52 6.89
C SER A 379 -23.87 -6.04 7.04
N MET A 380 -24.60 -5.80 5.94
CA MET A 380 -26.00 -5.33 5.98
C MET A 380 -26.95 -6.47 6.37
N PRO A 381 -28.11 -6.18 7.02
CA PRO A 381 -29.00 -7.22 7.56
C PRO A 381 -29.56 -8.21 6.53
N PHE A 382 -29.66 -7.83 5.26
CA PHE A 382 -30.16 -8.71 4.20
C PHE A 382 -29.16 -9.78 3.75
N LEU A 383 -27.86 -9.57 4.00
CA LEU A 383 -26.82 -10.60 3.79
C LEU A 383 -26.38 -11.16 5.14
N ALA A 384 -25.93 -10.29 6.05
CA ALA A 384 -25.46 -10.61 7.40
C ALA A 384 -24.47 -11.79 7.46
N VAL A 385 -23.67 -12.00 6.40
CA VAL A 385 -22.73 -13.12 6.29
C VAL A 385 -21.33 -12.68 6.75
N PRO A 386 -20.66 -13.43 7.64
CA PRO A 386 -19.30 -13.12 8.06
C PRO A 386 -18.32 -13.32 6.90
N ILE A 387 -17.64 -12.25 6.50
CA ILE A 387 -16.63 -12.27 5.45
C ILE A 387 -15.22 -12.10 6.02
N SER A 388 -14.23 -12.35 5.15
CA SER A 388 -12.83 -12.04 5.41
C SER A 388 -12.49 -10.63 4.91
N THR A 389 -12.19 -9.73 5.84
CA THR A 389 -11.72 -8.37 5.55
C THR A 389 -10.37 -8.40 4.81
N THR A 390 -9.46 -9.30 5.21
CA THR A 390 -8.18 -9.58 4.55
C THR A 390 -8.37 -9.89 3.07
N HIS A 391 -9.30 -10.79 2.74
CA HIS A 391 -9.53 -11.19 1.34
C HIS A 391 -10.09 -10.03 0.54
N THR A 392 -11.08 -9.35 1.12
CA THR A 392 -11.77 -8.24 0.46
C THR A 392 -10.80 -7.13 0.08
N LEU A 393 -9.86 -6.79 0.97
CA LEU A 393 -8.81 -5.82 0.66
C LEU A 393 -7.80 -6.36 -0.34
N VAL A 394 -7.28 -7.57 -0.17
CA VAL A 394 -6.31 -8.15 -1.14
C VAL A 394 -6.94 -8.20 -2.54
N GLY A 395 -8.21 -8.56 -2.64
CA GLY A 395 -8.99 -8.47 -3.88
C GLY A 395 -9.06 -7.05 -4.42
N ALA A 396 -9.41 -6.06 -3.59
CA ALA A 396 -9.43 -4.64 -3.96
C ALA A 396 -8.06 -4.14 -4.47
N VAL A 397 -6.98 -4.49 -3.78
CA VAL A 397 -5.59 -4.18 -4.14
C VAL A 397 -5.23 -4.78 -5.51
N VAL A 398 -5.56 -6.05 -5.74
CA VAL A 398 -5.38 -6.70 -7.05
C VAL A 398 -6.22 -5.99 -8.13
N GLY A 399 -7.46 -5.61 -7.83
CA GLY A 399 -8.33 -4.87 -8.75
C GLY A 399 -7.73 -3.53 -9.18
N VAL A 400 -7.15 -2.78 -8.25
CA VAL A 400 -6.44 -1.53 -8.56
C VAL A 400 -5.17 -1.79 -9.40
N GLY A 401 -4.40 -2.82 -9.05
CA GLY A 401 -3.24 -3.23 -9.83
C GLY A 401 -3.60 -3.56 -11.28
N LEU A 402 -4.67 -4.33 -11.50
CA LEU A 402 -5.18 -4.67 -12.83
C LEU A 402 -5.65 -3.45 -13.63
N ALA A 403 -6.21 -2.43 -12.97
CA ALA A 403 -6.56 -1.15 -13.61
C ALA A 403 -5.31 -0.34 -14.03
N GLY A 404 -4.18 -0.53 -13.34
CA GLY A 404 -2.87 -0.03 -13.75
C GLY A 404 -2.23 -0.82 -14.89
N GLY A 405 -2.53 -2.12 -14.99
CA GLY A 405 -2.04 -3.05 -16.01
C GLY A 405 -1.71 -4.41 -15.40
N ALA A 406 -1.85 -5.50 -16.15
CA ALA A 406 -1.66 -6.86 -15.61
C ALA A 406 -0.24 -7.14 -15.09
N SER A 407 0.77 -6.45 -15.63
CA SER A 407 2.17 -6.52 -15.17
C SER A 407 2.39 -5.89 -13.79
N ALA A 408 1.45 -5.07 -13.29
CA ALA A 408 1.56 -4.40 -11.99
C ALA A 408 1.17 -5.30 -10.80
N VAL A 409 0.77 -6.56 -11.04
CA VAL A 409 0.34 -7.51 -10.00
C VAL A 409 1.26 -8.73 -9.97
N ASP A 410 1.83 -9.02 -8.80
CA ASP A 410 2.58 -10.28 -8.59
C ASP A 410 1.60 -11.43 -8.24
N PHE A 411 1.22 -12.20 -9.27
CA PHE A 411 0.33 -13.35 -9.10
C PHE A 411 0.94 -14.50 -8.28
N LYS A 412 2.27 -14.58 -8.19
CA LYS A 412 2.95 -15.61 -7.38
C LYS A 412 2.83 -15.29 -5.89
N VAL A 413 2.98 -14.03 -5.51
CA VAL A 413 2.73 -13.56 -4.15
C VAL A 413 1.25 -13.72 -3.79
N PHE A 414 0.35 -13.32 -4.68
CA PHE A 414 -1.09 -13.52 -4.49
C PHE A 414 -1.44 -15.01 -4.27
N ALA A 415 -0.91 -15.92 -5.09
CA ALA A 415 -1.16 -17.35 -4.95
C ALA A 415 -0.65 -17.92 -3.61
N LYS A 416 0.49 -17.45 -3.11
CA LYS A 416 1.00 -17.82 -1.77
C LYS A 416 0.06 -17.35 -0.66
N ILE A 417 -0.42 -16.11 -0.75
CA ILE A 417 -1.37 -15.54 0.20
C ILE A 417 -2.68 -16.35 0.17
N ALA A 418 -3.23 -16.62 -1.02
CA ALA A 418 -4.43 -17.44 -1.19
C ALA A 418 -4.25 -18.86 -0.62
N GLY A 419 -3.06 -19.46 -0.80
CA GLY A 419 -2.72 -20.75 -0.19
C GLY A 419 -2.78 -20.72 1.35
N SER A 420 -2.33 -19.63 1.98
CA SER A 420 -2.41 -19.47 3.44
C SER A 420 -3.85 -19.39 3.96
N TRP A 421 -4.76 -18.82 3.16
CA TRP A 421 -6.17 -18.71 3.50
C TRP A 421 -6.87 -20.07 3.54
N VAL A 422 -6.56 -20.93 2.56
CA VAL A 422 -7.07 -22.31 2.52
C VAL A 422 -6.47 -23.14 3.65
N ALA A 423 -5.18 -22.96 3.94
CA ALA A 423 -4.50 -23.66 5.03
C ALA A 423 -5.06 -23.31 6.42
N SER A 424 -5.57 -22.09 6.61
CA SER A 424 -6.08 -21.63 7.91
C SER A 424 -7.23 -22.49 8.46
N LEU A 425 -8.11 -23.01 7.58
CA LEU A 425 -9.25 -23.85 7.96
C LEU A 425 -8.84 -25.17 8.62
N PRO A 426 -8.03 -26.04 7.99
CA PRO A 426 -7.61 -27.31 8.59
C PRO A 426 -6.68 -27.10 9.79
N PHE A 427 -5.79 -26.10 9.79
CA PHE A 427 -4.93 -25.84 10.95
C PHE A 427 -5.74 -25.46 12.19
N ALA A 428 -6.70 -24.54 12.05
CA ALA A 428 -7.54 -24.15 13.17
C ALA A 428 -8.52 -25.26 13.56
N GLY A 429 -9.13 -25.97 12.60
CA GLY A 429 -10.08 -27.05 12.87
C GLY A 429 -9.45 -28.24 13.59
N VAL A 430 -8.34 -28.77 13.07
CA VAL A 430 -7.62 -29.89 13.70
C VAL A 430 -7.02 -29.45 15.04
N GLY A 431 -6.45 -28.25 15.10
CA GLY A 431 -5.94 -27.67 16.35
C GLY A 431 -7.01 -27.58 17.42
N ALA A 432 -8.23 -27.14 17.06
CA ALA A 432 -9.35 -27.04 17.98
C ALA A 432 -9.80 -28.42 18.49
N ILE A 433 -9.83 -29.45 17.63
CA ILE A 433 -10.14 -30.83 18.05
C ILE A 433 -9.09 -31.33 19.06
N ILE A 434 -7.80 -31.13 18.78
CA ILE A 434 -6.73 -31.56 19.68
C ILE A 434 -6.87 -30.87 21.05
N LEU A 435 -7.03 -29.55 21.06
CA LEU A 435 -7.20 -28.78 22.30
C LEU A 435 -8.46 -29.20 23.07
N TYR A 436 -9.57 -29.44 22.37
CA TYR A 436 -10.81 -29.92 22.97
C TYR A 436 -10.63 -31.27 23.68
N VAL A 437 -9.94 -32.22 23.03
CA VAL A 437 -9.61 -33.52 23.64
C VAL A 437 -8.71 -33.35 24.87
N LEU A 438 -7.72 -32.44 24.81
CA LEU A 438 -6.83 -32.16 25.93
C LEU A 438 -7.54 -31.49 27.12
N PHE A 439 -8.56 -30.67 26.87
CA PHE A 439 -9.39 -30.10 27.95
C PHE A 439 -10.14 -31.19 28.71
N ALA A 440 -10.53 -32.29 28.06
CA ALA A 440 -11.21 -33.43 28.67
C ALA A 440 -12.40 -33.05 29.59
N GLY A 441 -13.12 -31.97 29.25
CA GLY A 441 -14.27 -31.46 30.00
C GLY A 441 -13.94 -30.87 31.38
N SER A 442 -12.66 -30.60 31.69
CA SER A 442 -12.21 -30.10 32.98
C SER A 442 -11.64 -28.69 32.87
N GLY A 443 -12.16 -27.76 33.68
CA GLY A 443 -11.63 -26.39 33.78
C GLY A 443 -10.17 -26.32 34.24
N VAL A 444 -9.70 -27.29 35.04
CA VAL A 444 -8.28 -27.35 35.44
C VAL A 444 -7.40 -27.66 34.24
N ASN A 445 -7.82 -28.61 33.41
CA ASN A 445 -7.08 -28.98 32.20
C ASN A 445 -7.05 -27.83 31.19
N VAL A 446 -8.13 -27.05 31.08
CA VAL A 446 -8.14 -25.82 30.28
C VAL A 446 -6.99 -24.90 30.68
N VAL A 447 -6.82 -24.62 31.98
CA VAL A 447 -5.76 -23.73 32.47
C VAL A 447 -4.37 -24.32 32.22
N ILE A 448 -4.19 -25.63 32.46
CA ILE A 448 -2.92 -26.31 32.18
C ILE A 448 -2.58 -26.21 30.70
N VAL A 449 -3.51 -26.55 29.82
CA VAL A 449 -3.32 -26.51 28.37
C VAL A 449 -3.06 -25.08 27.91
N LEU A 450 -3.77 -24.08 28.44
CA LEU A 450 -3.52 -22.67 28.14
C LEU A 450 -2.08 -22.26 28.47
N ILE A 451 -1.56 -22.65 29.65
CA ILE A 451 -0.18 -22.36 30.06
C ILE A 451 0.82 -23.08 29.15
N LEU A 452 0.57 -24.36 28.83
CA LEU A 452 1.43 -25.14 27.93
C LEU A 452 1.44 -24.56 26.50
N SER A 453 0.28 -24.18 25.99
CA SER A 453 0.13 -23.50 24.71
C SER A 453 0.88 -22.17 24.69
N ALA A 454 0.77 -21.35 25.74
CA ALA A 454 1.52 -20.11 25.86
C ALA A 454 3.04 -20.36 25.88
N ALA A 455 3.50 -21.36 26.62
CA ALA A 455 4.92 -21.74 26.65
C ALA A 455 5.42 -22.22 25.27
N ALA A 456 4.63 -23.05 24.59
CA ALA A 456 4.95 -23.54 23.24
C ALA A 456 5.01 -22.39 22.22
N VAL A 457 4.04 -21.47 22.27
CA VAL A 457 4.02 -20.27 21.44
C VAL A 457 5.26 -19.41 21.71
N ILE A 458 5.58 -19.11 22.98
CA ILE A 458 6.80 -18.36 23.33
C ILE A 458 8.07 -19.05 22.82
N TYR A 459 8.14 -20.38 22.92
CA TYR A 459 9.27 -21.16 22.43
C TYR A 459 9.41 -21.07 20.90
N VAL A 460 8.33 -21.25 20.15
CA VAL A 460 8.31 -21.09 18.70
C VAL A 460 8.66 -19.64 18.32
N MET A 461 8.20 -18.66 19.09
CA MET A 461 8.47 -17.25 18.86
C MET A 461 9.93 -16.86 19.07
N ARG A 462 10.64 -17.50 20.01
CA ARG A 462 12.07 -17.24 20.29
C ARG A 462 13.05 -17.83 19.28
N ARG A 463 12.61 -18.71 18.37
CA ARG A 463 13.48 -19.20 17.30
C ARG A 463 13.70 -18.10 16.26
N ASP A 464 14.95 -17.72 16.07
CA ASP A 464 15.35 -16.85 14.96
C ASP A 464 14.98 -17.52 13.64
N GLU A 465 14.30 -16.79 12.77
CA GLU A 465 14.13 -17.22 11.40
C GLU A 465 15.42 -16.94 10.62
N PRO A 466 15.86 -17.84 9.73
CA PRO A 466 16.78 -17.43 8.69
C PRO A 466 16.09 -16.29 7.93
N VAL A 467 16.74 -15.13 7.91
CA VAL A 467 16.27 -13.95 7.18
C VAL A 467 16.05 -14.41 5.74
N ALA A 468 14.80 -14.63 5.35
CA ALA A 468 14.47 -14.70 3.94
C ALA A 468 14.88 -13.34 3.38
N GLU A 469 15.89 -13.31 2.51
CA GLU A 469 16.26 -12.07 1.83
C GLU A 469 14.97 -11.47 1.26
N PRO A 470 14.56 -10.28 1.74
CA PRO A 470 13.39 -9.66 1.19
C PRO A 470 13.68 -9.44 -0.29
N VAL A 471 12.90 -10.06 -1.18
CA VAL A 471 12.83 -9.62 -2.56
C VAL A 471 12.49 -8.13 -2.49
N PRO A 472 13.40 -7.21 -2.88
CA PRO A 472 13.17 -5.80 -2.64
C PRO A 472 12.12 -5.32 -3.65
N ILE A 473 10.88 -5.13 -3.18
CA ILE A 473 9.83 -4.49 -3.97
C ILE A 473 9.76 -3.02 -3.52
N VAL A 474 10.29 -2.18 -4.39
CA VAL A 474 10.14 -0.73 -4.58
C VAL A 474 9.20 -0.01 -3.60
N GLN A 475 9.82 0.79 -2.75
CA GLN A 475 9.30 2.06 -2.25
C GLN A 475 10.54 2.97 -2.20
N ASP A 476 10.48 4.09 -2.91
CA ASP A 476 11.42 5.19 -2.69
C ASP A 476 11.11 5.74 -1.29
N GLU A 477 11.72 5.11 -0.28
CA GLU A 477 11.66 5.58 1.09
C GLU A 477 12.59 6.79 1.19
N THR A 478 12.04 8.00 1.16
CA THR A 478 12.16 8.90 2.33
C THR A 478 11.34 10.18 2.20
N PRO A 479 10.69 10.64 3.28
CA PRO A 479 10.73 12.06 3.58
C PRO A 479 12.20 12.41 3.82
N VAL A 480 12.75 13.27 2.97
CA VAL A 480 13.35 14.55 3.36
C VAL A 480 13.77 14.58 4.84
N GLY A 481 15.07 14.75 5.12
CA GLY A 481 15.68 14.73 6.47
C GLY A 481 14.94 15.56 7.53
N GLU A 482 15.38 15.49 8.79
CA GLU A 482 14.71 16.14 9.95
C GLU A 482 14.29 17.61 9.73
N ASP A 483 14.89 18.30 8.74
CA ASP A 483 14.67 19.70 8.39
C ASP A 483 13.84 19.96 7.12
N GLY A 484 13.40 18.94 6.38
CA GLY A 484 12.54 19.19 5.22
C GLY A 484 13.24 19.73 3.94
N GLU A 485 14.55 19.52 3.77
CA GLU A 485 15.32 19.97 2.58
C GLU A 485 15.95 18.91 1.62
N GLY A 486 15.81 17.59 1.80
CA GLY A 486 16.36 16.58 0.86
C GLY A 486 15.34 15.94 -0.12
N GLY A 487 15.53 16.08 -1.44
CA GLY A 487 14.75 15.39 -2.48
C GLY A 487 14.96 13.86 -2.53
N SER A 488 14.20 13.17 -3.40
CA SER A 488 14.28 11.73 -3.68
C SER A 488 15.63 11.30 -4.26
N ILE A 489 15.89 9.98 -4.34
CA ILE A 489 17.12 9.49 -4.98
C ILE A 489 17.18 9.78 -6.47
N LEU A 490 16.01 9.88 -7.12
CA LEU A 490 15.90 10.34 -8.50
C LEU A 490 16.11 11.85 -8.62
N ASP A 491 15.76 12.62 -7.59
CA ASP A 491 16.10 14.05 -7.52
C ASP A 491 17.62 14.22 -7.36
N LEU A 492 18.30 13.40 -6.53
CA LEU A 492 19.77 13.41 -6.45
C LEU A 492 20.44 12.95 -7.77
N PHE A 493 19.84 11.98 -8.47
CA PHE A 493 20.30 11.55 -9.80
C PHE A 493 20.15 12.66 -10.84
N HIS A 494 19.05 13.41 -10.79
CA HIS A 494 18.79 14.58 -11.62
C HIS A 494 19.71 15.77 -11.27
N GLU A 495 19.90 16.07 -9.98
CA GLU A 495 20.86 17.08 -9.50
C GLU A 495 22.28 16.76 -9.98
N HIS A 496 22.66 15.48 -9.97
CA HIS A 496 23.92 15.02 -10.55
C HIS A 496 23.95 15.26 -12.07
N ALA A 497 22.83 15.12 -12.79
CA ALA A 497 22.78 15.35 -14.24
C ALA A 497 22.94 16.84 -14.58
N GLY A 498 22.30 17.73 -13.82
CA GLY A 498 22.51 19.16 -13.93
C GLY A 498 23.95 19.59 -13.62
N ALA A 499 24.63 18.96 -12.66
CA ALA A 499 26.05 19.21 -12.40
C ALA A 499 26.96 18.71 -13.54
N VAL A 500 26.61 17.59 -14.18
CA VAL A 500 27.28 17.09 -15.39
C VAL A 500 27.11 18.07 -16.56
N GLU A 501 25.90 18.60 -16.78
CA GLU A 501 25.65 19.62 -17.80
C GLU A 501 26.45 20.91 -17.51
N GLU A 502 26.50 21.36 -16.26
CA GLU A 502 27.31 22.51 -15.81
C GLU A 502 28.81 22.30 -16.15
N THR A 503 29.32 21.09 -15.93
CA THR A 503 30.70 20.71 -16.26
C THR A 503 30.97 20.82 -17.77
N VAL A 504 30.05 20.32 -18.60
CA VAL A 504 30.14 20.39 -20.07
C VAL A 504 30.02 21.82 -20.58
N ASN A 505 29.19 22.65 -19.95
CA ASN A 505 29.08 24.08 -20.28
C ASN A 505 30.39 24.84 -19.98
N HIS A 506 31.07 24.52 -18.88
CA HIS A 506 32.40 25.07 -18.60
C HIS A 506 33.46 24.57 -19.58
N MET A 507 33.41 23.28 -19.97
CA MET A 507 34.26 22.73 -21.02
C MET A 507 34.07 23.47 -22.35
N LEU A 508 32.82 23.71 -22.77
CA LEU A 508 32.51 24.48 -23.98
C LEU A 508 33.10 25.89 -23.90
N ALA A 509 32.98 26.57 -22.76
CA ALA A 509 33.58 27.88 -22.56
C ALA A 509 35.12 27.85 -22.69
N ALA A 510 35.78 26.81 -22.17
CA ALA A 510 37.22 26.61 -22.30
C ALA A 510 37.63 26.39 -23.77
N VAL A 511 36.89 25.55 -24.51
CA VAL A 511 37.11 25.32 -25.95
C VAL A 511 36.94 26.63 -26.71
N SER A 512 35.86 27.38 -26.46
CA SER A 512 35.61 28.68 -27.10
C SER A 512 36.68 29.72 -26.84
N LYS A 513 37.35 29.66 -25.68
CA LYS A 513 38.52 30.50 -25.37
C LYS A 513 39.74 30.06 -26.17
N ALA A 514 40.05 28.77 -26.14
CA ALA A 514 41.19 28.21 -26.87
C ALA A 514 41.08 28.41 -28.39
N VAL A 515 39.88 28.26 -28.96
CA VAL A 515 39.57 28.51 -30.37
C VAL A 515 39.83 29.97 -30.77
N LYS A 516 39.63 30.92 -29.85
CA LYS A 516 39.91 32.36 -30.09
C LYS A 516 41.39 32.72 -29.89
N GLY A 517 42.22 31.78 -29.45
CA GLY A 517 43.60 32.03 -29.04
C GLY A 517 43.72 32.74 -27.67
N ASP A 518 42.64 32.82 -26.91
CA ASP A 518 42.65 33.34 -25.54
C ASP A 518 43.14 32.25 -24.56
N ASP A 519 43.65 32.66 -23.40
CA ASP A 519 44.00 31.75 -22.29
C ASP A 519 42.73 31.13 -21.66
N PRO A 520 42.53 29.79 -21.75
CA PRO A 520 41.37 29.10 -21.20
C PRO A 520 41.55 28.67 -19.73
N SER A 521 42.65 29.01 -19.07
CA SER A 521 43.02 28.48 -17.74
C SER A 521 41.93 28.66 -16.66
N LYS A 522 41.17 29.75 -16.73
CA LYS A 522 40.09 30.03 -15.77
C LYS A 522 38.90 29.10 -15.99
N GLU A 523 38.52 28.88 -17.23
CA GLU A 523 37.43 28.03 -17.66
C GLU A 523 37.77 26.56 -17.43
N ILE A 524 39.02 26.14 -17.68
CA ILE A 524 39.53 24.81 -17.33
C ILE A 524 39.37 24.55 -15.83
N LYS A 525 39.76 25.52 -15.00
CA LYS A 525 39.58 25.41 -13.55
C LYS A 525 38.10 25.32 -13.15
N ALA A 526 37.23 26.07 -13.81
CA ALA A 526 35.79 25.99 -13.57
C ALA A 526 35.21 24.62 -13.96
N THR A 527 35.69 24.00 -15.06
CA THR A 527 35.34 22.63 -15.43
C THR A 527 35.76 21.63 -14.34
N GLN A 528 36.98 21.76 -13.81
CA GLN A 528 37.47 20.88 -12.72
C GLN A 528 36.67 21.06 -11.42
N ASP A 529 36.34 22.31 -11.06
CA ASP A 529 35.54 22.60 -9.86
C ASP A 529 34.11 22.05 -10.00
N ALA A 530 33.52 22.09 -11.21
CA ALA A 530 32.20 21.55 -11.51
C ALA A 530 32.18 20.01 -11.56
N GLU A 531 33.21 19.37 -12.13
CA GLU A 531 33.37 17.92 -12.10
C GLU A 531 33.46 17.41 -10.66
N LEU A 532 34.25 18.07 -9.80
CA LEU A 532 34.36 17.72 -8.39
C LEU A 532 33.00 17.79 -7.66
N LYS A 533 32.16 18.76 -8.03
CA LYS A 533 30.79 18.89 -7.51
C LYS A 533 29.91 17.73 -8.01
N ALA A 534 30.00 17.36 -9.28
CA ALA A 534 29.31 16.20 -9.83
C ALA A 534 29.73 14.91 -9.09
N ASP A 535 31.03 14.71 -8.87
CA ASP A 535 31.58 13.51 -8.23
C ASP A 535 31.16 13.42 -6.74
N THR A 536 31.07 14.58 -6.07
CA THR A 536 30.49 14.70 -4.73
C THR A 536 29.01 14.29 -4.71
N LEU A 537 28.22 14.76 -5.69
CA LEU A 537 26.80 14.40 -5.83
C LEU A 537 26.63 12.91 -6.14
N LYS A 538 27.43 12.33 -7.04
CA LYS A 538 27.46 10.88 -7.28
C LYS A 538 27.75 10.08 -6.02
N THR A 539 28.73 10.52 -5.21
CA THR A 539 29.05 9.86 -3.94
C THR A 539 27.87 9.93 -2.99
N LYS A 540 27.27 11.11 -2.81
CA LYS A 540 26.05 11.32 -2.01
C LYS A 540 24.89 10.45 -2.50
N THR A 541 24.67 10.36 -3.81
CA THR A 541 23.65 9.50 -4.43
C THR A 541 23.90 8.04 -4.10
N ARG A 542 25.13 7.54 -4.27
CA ARG A 542 25.51 6.15 -3.98
C ARG A 542 25.40 5.79 -2.51
N GLU A 543 25.80 6.69 -1.60
CA GLU A 543 25.64 6.50 -0.15
C GLU A 543 24.17 6.47 0.25
N SER A 544 23.37 7.33 -0.39
CA SER A 544 21.92 7.38 -0.19
C SER A 544 21.18 6.16 -0.76
N MET A 545 21.82 5.31 -1.57
CA MET A 545 21.22 4.05 -2.08
C MET A 545 21.08 2.95 -1.02
N ALA A 546 21.73 3.10 0.14
CA ALA A 546 21.62 2.15 1.24
C ALA A 546 20.21 2.24 1.85
N GLY A 547 19.46 1.13 1.81
CA GLY A 547 18.08 1.08 2.30
C GLY A 547 17.01 1.57 1.32
N VAL A 548 17.36 2.31 0.27
CA VAL A 548 16.42 2.78 -0.76
C VAL A 548 16.05 1.66 -1.74
N ARG A 549 14.76 1.52 -2.08
CA ARG A 549 14.25 0.59 -3.08
C ARG A 549 13.77 1.36 -4.33
N MET A 550 14.20 0.92 -5.51
CA MET A 550 13.96 1.63 -6.78
C MET A 550 13.22 0.73 -7.76
N ALA A 551 12.51 1.34 -8.71
CA ALA A 551 11.70 0.64 -9.71
C ALA A 551 12.49 -0.24 -10.69
N PHE A 552 13.79 0.02 -10.79
CA PHE A 552 14.77 -0.74 -11.54
C PHE A 552 15.85 -1.27 -10.58
N SER A 553 16.59 -2.29 -11.01
CA SER A 553 17.57 -2.96 -10.15
C SER A 553 18.66 -1.98 -9.66
N LYS A 554 19.22 -2.22 -8.47
CA LYS A 554 20.34 -1.41 -7.95
C LYS A 554 21.54 -1.44 -8.89
N GLU A 555 21.77 -2.58 -9.54
CA GLU A 555 22.81 -2.75 -10.55
C GLU A 555 22.55 -1.87 -11.77
N THR A 556 21.30 -1.81 -12.26
CA THR A 556 20.88 -0.92 -13.34
C THR A 556 21.07 0.55 -12.96
N PHE A 557 20.68 0.94 -11.75
CA PHE A 557 20.82 2.34 -11.33
C PHE A 557 22.28 2.75 -11.08
N LEU A 558 23.09 1.87 -10.48
CA LEU A 558 24.54 2.10 -10.35
C LEU A 558 25.20 2.20 -11.72
N HIS A 559 24.74 1.40 -12.68
CA HIS A 559 25.19 1.49 -14.06
C HIS A 559 24.79 2.84 -14.68
N MET A 560 23.55 3.30 -14.51
CA MET A 560 23.10 4.62 -14.97
C MET A 560 23.92 5.76 -14.37
N ILE A 561 24.11 5.78 -13.05
CA ILE A 561 24.97 6.77 -12.36
C ILE A 561 26.38 6.73 -12.93
N SER A 562 26.94 5.54 -13.08
CA SER A 562 28.28 5.38 -13.65
C SER A 562 28.35 5.84 -15.11
N ARG A 563 27.28 5.75 -15.90
CA ARG A 563 27.28 6.27 -17.28
C ARG A 563 27.17 7.78 -17.33
N GLN A 564 26.31 8.36 -16.50
CA GLN A 564 26.15 9.80 -16.36
C GLN A 564 27.46 10.50 -15.95
N ASP A 565 28.14 9.92 -14.96
CA ASP A 565 29.43 10.38 -14.46
C ASP A 565 30.54 10.46 -15.52
N ARG A 566 30.56 9.49 -16.45
CA ARG A 566 31.57 9.45 -17.53
C ARG A 566 31.51 10.67 -18.44
N ILE A 567 30.35 11.32 -18.54
CA ILE A 567 30.19 12.55 -19.32
C ILE A 567 31.03 13.67 -18.69
N ALA A 568 30.95 13.85 -17.37
CA ALA A 568 31.74 14.84 -16.65
C ALA A 568 33.24 14.51 -16.66
N ASP A 569 33.61 13.24 -16.44
CA ASP A 569 35.01 12.78 -16.55
C ASP A 569 35.62 13.17 -17.92
N TYR A 570 34.90 12.89 -19.01
CA TYR A 570 35.39 13.19 -20.35
C TYR A 570 35.41 14.68 -20.65
N ALA A 571 34.44 15.45 -20.13
CA ALA A 571 34.44 16.90 -20.26
C ALA A 571 35.63 17.56 -19.56
N GLN A 572 36.00 17.08 -18.37
CA GLN A 572 37.24 17.48 -17.70
C GLN A 572 38.47 17.10 -18.54
N ASN A 573 38.52 15.89 -19.09
CA ASN A 573 39.64 15.47 -19.93
C ASN A 573 39.82 16.38 -21.15
N VAL A 574 38.73 16.85 -21.80
CA VAL A 574 38.80 17.84 -22.89
C VAL A 574 39.43 19.14 -22.39
N ALA A 575 38.95 19.67 -21.27
CA ALA A 575 39.48 20.91 -20.70
C ALA A 575 40.97 20.78 -20.34
N GLU A 576 41.38 19.66 -19.76
CA GLU A 576 42.78 19.39 -19.44
C GLU A 576 43.66 19.25 -20.69
N GLN A 577 43.15 18.67 -21.78
CA GLN A 577 43.89 18.64 -23.04
C GLN A 577 44.29 20.04 -23.49
N LEU A 578 43.37 21.02 -23.40
CA LEU A 578 43.62 22.41 -23.80
C LEU A 578 44.76 23.08 -23.01
N SER A 579 45.13 22.56 -21.83
CA SER A 579 46.23 23.09 -21.03
C SER A 579 47.62 22.69 -21.56
N PHE A 580 47.72 21.61 -22.36
CA PHE A 580 49.01 21.09 -22.79
C PHE A 580 49.66 21.92 -23.91
N ARG A 581 48.85 22.42 -24.84
CA ARG A 581 49.34 23.16 -26.01
C ARG A 581 48.23 24.04 -26.59
N PRO A 582 48.55 25.19 -27.19
CA PRO A 582 47.61 25.90 -28.04
C PRO A 582 47.09 25.03 -29.20
N LEU A 583 45.85 25.28 -29.60
CA LEU A 583 45.23 24.66 -30.76
C LEU A 583 45.93 25.10 -32.07
N TYR A 584 45.93 24.20 -33.06
CA TYR A 584 46.40 24.46 -34.43
C TYR A 584 45.93 25.84 -34.95
N ASP A 585 46.87 26.62 -35.46
CA ASP A 585 46.66 28.02 -35.86
C ASP A 585 46.06 28.13 -37.26
N ASN A 586 44.80 27.69 -37.38
CA ASN A 586 44.03 27.77 -38.62
C ASN A 586 42.59 28.15 -38.30
N ASP A 587 42.13 29.28 -38.85
CA ASP A 587 40.80 29.84 -38.57
C ASP A 587 39.67 28.86 -38.88
N LYS A 588 39.79 28.11 -40.00
CA LYS A 588 38.76 27.16 -40.40
C LYS A 588 38.74 25.92 -39.51
N ALA A 589 39.92 25.41 -39.14
CA ALA A 589 40.02 24.28 -38.20
C ALA A 589 39.43 24.64 -36.83
N ARG A 590 39.74 25.85 -36.33
CA ARG A 590 39.22 26.41 -35.09
C ARG A 590 37.69 26.57 -35.12
N GLU A 591 37.14 27.08 -36.23
CA GLU A 591 35.69 27.16 -36.43
C GLU A 591 35.02 25.78 -36.38
N LEU A 592 35.59 24.77 -37.03
CA LEU A 592 35.04 23.40 -37.02
C LEU A 592 35.08 22.76 -35.62
N VAL A 593 36.14 22.99 -34.85
CA VAL A 593 36.22 22.55 -33.44
C VAL A 593 35.13 23.21 -32.59
N GLN A 594 34.85 24.51 -32.80
CA GLN A 594 33.78 25.20 -32.08
C GLN A 594 32.40 24.60 -32.40
N ILE A 595 32.10 24.34 -33.67
CA ILE A 595 30.84 23.72 -34.10
C ILE A 595 30.67 22.34 -33.45
N HIS A 596 31.72 21.51 -33.47
CA HIS A 596 31.69 20.20 -32.84
C HIS A 596 31.43 20.30 -31.33
N ALA A 597 32.13 21.21 -30.63
CA ALA A 597 31.93 21.41 -29.19
C ALA A 597 30.52 21.89 -28.83
N GLU A 598 29.91 22.75 -29.66
CA GLU A 598 28.52 23.19 -29.47
C GLU A 598 27.53 22.03 -29.61
N LYS A 599 27.74 21.14 -30.59
CA LYS A 599 26.91 19.94 -30.80
C LYS A 599 27.02 18.93 -29.66
N VAL A 600 28.23 18.74 -29.13
CA VAL A 600 28.46 17.92 -27.93
C VAL A 600 27.69 18.48 -26.72
N ALA A 601 27.75 19.80 -26.50
CA ALA A 601 27.03 20.43 -25.39
C ALA A 601 25.49 20.34 -25.55
N GLU A 602 24.97 20.51 -26.77
CA GLU A 602 23.55 20.32 -27.09
C GLU A 602 23.08 18.89 -26.77
N THR A 603 23.88 17.88 -27.12
CA THR A 603 23.60 16.47 -26.84
C THR A 603 23.47 16.20 -25.34
N VAL A 604 24.40 16.73 -24.53
CA VAL A 604 24.39 16.54 -23.07
C VAL A 604 23.22 17.25 -22.40
N LYS A 605 22.84 18.43 -22.90
CA LYS A 605 21.67 19.16 -22.40
C LYS A 605 20.38 18.34 -22.60
N VAL A 606 20.15 17.79 -23.79
CA VAL A 606 18.96 16.96 -24.04
C VAL A 606 19.01 15.66 -23.23
N TYR A 607 20.20 15.14 -22.92
CA TYR A 607 20.34 14.04 -21.99
C TYR A 607 19.89 14.42 -20.56
N GLU A 608 20.22 15.62 -20.06
CA GLU A 608 19.73 16.12 -18.77
C GLU A 608 18.19 16.21 -18.76
N ASP A 609 17.59 16.81 -19.80
CA ASP A 609 16.14 16.84 -19.99
C ASP A 609 15.54 15.41 -20.00
N THR A 610 16.26 14.42 -20.55
CA THR A 610 15.84 13.01 -20.56
C THR A 610 15.83 12.41 -19.15
N VAL A 611 16.79 12.78 -18.29
CA VAL A 611 16.83 12.38 -16.88
C VAL A 611 15.65 12.98 -16.11
N GLU A 612 15.20 14.20 -16.46
CA GLU A 612 13.98 14.79 -15.89
C GLU A 612 12.73 13.96 -16.22
N ILE A 613 12.57 13.52 -17.47
CA ILE A 613 11.44 12.68 -17.87
C ILE A 613 11.47 11.31 -17.17
N LEU A 614 12.66 10.76 -16.92
CA LEU A 614 12.80 9.52 -16.14
C LEU A 614 12.30 9.69 -14.69
N LYS A 615 12.60 10.82 -14.07
CA LYS A 615 12.07 11.19 -12.74
C LYS A 615 10.54 11.26 -12.77
N ASP A 616 9.95 11.91 -13.77
CA ASP A 616 8.50 12.00 -13.95
C ASP A 616 7.83 10.65 -14.22
N LEU A 617 8.50 9.76 -14.97
CA LEU A 617 8.03 8.40 -15.22
C LEU A 617 7.89 7.59 -13.92
N ALA A 618 8.86 7.73 -13.01
CA ALA A 618 8.79 7.08 -11.71
C ALA A 618 7.62 7.63 -10.86
N TYR A 619 7.43 8.95 -10.84
CA TYR A 619 6.33 9.59 -10.11
C TYR A 619 4.95 9.27 -10.69
N SER A 620 4.83 9.11 -12.01
CA SER A 620 3.59 8.69 -12.68
C SER A 620 3.29 7.19 -12.54
N ALA A 621 4.14 6.45 -11.83
CA ALA A 621 4.07 4.99 -11.68
C ALA A 621 4.00 4.26 -13.02
N PHE A 622 4.91 4.60 -13.93
CA PHE A 622 5.08 3.97 -15.25
C PHE A 622 3.89 4.16 -16.18
N SER A 623 3.38 5.37 -16.24
CA SER A 623 2.35 5.74 -17.19
C SER A 623 2.84 5.59 -18.64
N LYS A 624 1.98 5.09 -19.52
CA LYS A 624 2.33 4.85 -20.94
C LYS A 624 2.73 6.12 -21.69
N LYS A 625 2.19 7.27 -21.31
CA LYS A 625 2.52 8.56 -21.92
C LYS A 625 3.97 8.91 -21.63
N GLU A 626 4.37 8.86 -20.37
CA GLU A 626 5.73 9.17 -19.91
C GLU A 626 6.73 8.12 -20.41
N GLN A 627 6.33 6.84 -20.53
CA GLN A 627 7.18 5.82 -21.19
C GLN A 627 7.45 6.17 -22.66
N HIS A 628 6.42 6.63 -23.37
CA HIS A 628 6.55 7.05 -24.76
C HIS A 628 7.43 8.29 -24.89
N THR A 629 7.21 9.31 -24.04
CA THR A 629 8.02 10.52 -24.02
C THR A 629 9.48 10.23 -23.68
N LEU A 630 9.75 9.35 -22.70
CA LEU A 630 11.12 8.93 -22.38
C LEU A 630 11.79 8.24 -23.58
N MET A 631 11.06 7.39 -24.30
CA MET A 631 11.56 6.71 -25.49
C MET A 631 11.83 7.68 -26.65
N GLU A 632 10.99 8.70 -26.82
CA GLU A 632 11.23 9.78 -27.81
C GLU A 632 12.47 10.59 -27.46
N MET A 633 12.65 10.98 -26.19
CA MET A 633 13.82 11.73 -25.73
C MET A 633 15.13 10.95 -25.93
N ILE A 634 15.16 9.65 -25.62
CA ILE A 634 16.32 8.78 -25.90
C ILE A 634 16.66 8.80 -27.41
N LYS A 635 15.64 8.76 -28.28
CA LYS A 635 15.85 8.84 -29.73
C LYS A 635 16.45 10.18 -30.16
N VAL A 636 16.01 11.29 -29.56
CA VAL A 636 16.57 12.62 -29.84
C VAL A 636 18.03 12.71 -29.41
N VAL A 637 18.41 12.17 -28.25
CA VAL A 637 19.83 12.13 -27.83
C VAL A 637 20.68 11.38 -28.85
N ASN A 638 20.21 10.23 -29.35
CA ASN A 638 20.93 9.45 -30.36
C ASN A 638 21.03 10.18 -31.72
N GLU A 639 20.02 10.97 -32.09
CA GLU A 639 20.06 11.79 -33.30
C GLU A 639 21.09 12.94 -33.18
N LEU A 640 21.17 13.59 -32.00
CA LEU A 640 22.13 14.66 -31.74
C LEU A 640 23.58 14.16 -31.65
N GLU A 641 23.80 12.99 -31.06
CA GLU A 641 25.12 12.36 -31.06
C GLU A 641 25.60 12.06 -32.48
N HIS A 642 24.70 11.61 -33.37
CA HIS A 642 25.04 11.43 -34.78
C HIS A 642 25.42 12.74 -35.49
N GLU A 643 24.76 13.86 -35.17
CA GLU A 643 25.16 15.18 -35.68
C GLU A 643 26.53 15.61 -35.14
N ALA A 644 26.87 15.26 -33.90
CA ALA A 644 28.19 15.52 -33.32
C ALA A 644 29.29 14.69 -34.02
N ASP A 645 29.06 13.42 -34.31
CA ASP A 645 29.94 12.54 -35.10
C ASP A 645 30.24 13.13 -36.49
N GLU A 646 29.23 13.67 -37.17
CA GLU A 646 29.42 14.30 -38.48
C GLU A 646 30.31 15.54 -38.37
N ALA A 647 30.10 16.37 -37.34
CA ALA A 647 30.93 17.53 -37.06
C ALA A 647 32.38 17.15 -36.70
N GLU A 648 32.58 16.09 -35.90
CA GLU A 648 33.91 15.55 -35.60
C GLU A 648 34.61 15.12 -36.88
N ARG A 649 33.94 14.32 -37.72
CA ARG A 649 34.51 13.80 -38.98
C ARG A 649 34.95 14.93 -39.90
N GLU A 650 34.13 15.97 -40.05
CA GLU A 650 34.46 17.13 -40.87
C GLU A 650 35.67 17.90 -40.32
N ALA A 651 35.70 18.16 -39.01
CA ALA A 651 36.82 18.82 -38.35
C ALA A 651 38.11 18.00 -38.46
N ALA A 652 38.04 16.71 -38.17
CA ALA A 652 39.16 15.77 -38.19
C ALA A 652 39.74 15.60 -39.60
N ALA A 653 38.88 15.48 -40.62
CA ALA A 653 39.32 15.39 -42.01
C ALA A 653 40.04 16.67 -42.46
N PHE A 654 39.55 17.84 -42.05
CA PHE A 654 40.19 19.11 -42.37
C PHE A 654 41.56 19.24 -41.68
N VAL A 655 41.60 19.01 -40.36
CA VAL A 655 42.84 19.09 -39.56
C VAL A 655 43.91 18.13 -40.07
N PHE A 656 43.52 16.91 -40.44
CA PHE A 656 44.46 15.92 -40.97
C PHE A 656 45.00 16.29 -42.36
N SER A 657 44.18 16.97 -43.18
CA SER A 657 44.52 17.30 -44.57
C SER A 657 45.36 18.57 -44.70
N GLU A 658 45.14 19.54 -43.81
CA GLU A 658 45.77 20.87 -43.88
C GLU A 658 46.87 21.07 -42.82
N GLY A 659 46.99 20.17 -41.83
CA GLY A 659 47.88 20.32 -40.68
C GLY A 659 49.37 20.03 -40.88
N ASP A 660 49.86 19.89 -42.12
CA ASP A 660 51.25 19.55 -42.42
C ASP A 660 52.26 20.63 -41.99
N ASP A 661 51.81 21.88 -41.86
CA ASP A 661 52.61 23.04 -41.50
C ASP A 661 52.81 23.21 -39.98
N ASP A 662 51.89 22.69 -39.17
CA ASP A 662 52.05 22.52 -37.72
C ASP A 662 51.57 21.11 -37.27
N PRO A 663 52.38 20.06 -37.53
CA PRO A 663 51.97 18.69 -37.25
C PRO A 663 51.68 18.42 -35.77
N LEU A 664 52.33 19.15 -34.85
CA LEU A 664 52.10 18.99 -33.41
C LEU A 664 50.80 19.68 -32.97
N GLY A 665 50.51 20.89 -33.49
CA GLY A 665 49.23 21.56 -33.24
C GLY A 665 48.06 20.80 -33.85
N ALA A 666 48.21 20.28 -35.08
CA ALA A 666 47.20 19.47 -35.75
C ALA A 666 46.92 18.17 -35.00
N MET A 667 47.95 17.42 -34.61
CA MET A 667 47.78 16.21 -33.78
C MET A 667 47.16 16.51 -32.42
N HIS A 668 47.50 17.64 -31.79
CA HIS A 668 46.89 18.06 -30.55
C HIS A 668 45.40 18.39 -30.72
N MET A 669 45.04 19.15 -31.74
CA MET A 669 43.66 19.48 -32.08
C MET A 669 42.84 18.22 -32.42
N TYR A 670 43.42 17.29 -33.18
CA TYR A 670 42.80 15.98 -33.44
C TYR A 670 42.53 15.21 -32.14
N ARG A 671 43.45 15.28 -31.16
CA ARG A 671 43.23 14.68 -29.85
C ARG A 671 42.10 15.35 -29.07
N VAL A 672 41.93 16.67 -29.19
CA VAL A 672 40.81 17.41 -28.59
C VAL A 672 39.48 17.00 -29.23
N LEU A 673 39.43 16.87 -30.56
CA LEU A 673 38.24 16.39 -31.29
C LEU A 673 37.81 15.01 -30.81
N GLN A 674 38.74 14.05 -30.71
CA GLN A 674 38.43 12.71 -30.17
C GLN A 674 37.90 12.75 -28.72
N ARG A 675 38.36 13.71 -27.91
CA ARG A 675 37.91 13.82 -26.51
C ARG A 675 36.54 14.48 -26.42
N LEU A 676 36.22 15.39 -27.34
CA LEU A 676 34.88 15.96 -27.48
C LEU A 676 33.88 14.89 -27.91
N ASP A 677 34.27 14.05 -28.87
CA ASP A 677 33.47 12.90 -29.29
C ASP A 677 33.18 11.95 -28.10
N ASP A 678 34.21 11.57 -27.33
CA ASP A 678 34.06 10.73 -26.12
C ASP A 678 32.93 11.23 -25.17
N VAL A 679 32.70 12.56 -25.08
CA VAL A 679 31.62 13.17 -24.27
C VAL A 679 30.23 12.90 -24.87
N ALA A 680 30.02 13.17 -26.16
CA ALA A 680 28.74 12.90 -26.83
C ALA A 680 28.42 11.40 -26.83
N ASN A 681 29.42 10.58 -27.13
CA ASN A 681 29.38 9.12 -27.06
C ASN A 681 29.05 8.59 -25.66
N ALA A 682 29.38 9.33 -24.59
CA ALA A 682 29.01 8.99 -23.22
C ALA A 682 27.56 9.36 -22.91
N ALA A 683 27.08 10.50 -23.42
CA ALA A 683 25.69 10.94 -23.27
C ALA A 683 24.71 9.96 -23.95
N GLU A 684 25.02 9.52 -25.17
CA GLU A 684 24.25 8.50 -25.90
C GLU A 684 24.17 7.18 -25.11
N LYS A 685 25.32 6.67 -24.64
CA LYS A 685 25.37 5.47 -23.79
C LYS A 685 24.63 5.63 -22.47
N ALA A 686 24.60 6.83 -21.90
CA ALA A 686 23.87 7.12 -20.67
C ALA A 686 22.36 7.16 -20.91
N ALA A 687 21.89 7.77 -22.00
CA ALA A 687 20.47 7.75 -22.39
C ALA A 687 19.99 6.33 -22.72
N ASN A 688 20.78 5.58 -23.50
CA ASN A 688 20.44 4.21 -23.88
C ASN A 688 20.38 3.24 -22.69
N ALA A 689 21.01 3.58 -21.54
CA ALA A 689 20.86 2.81 -20.31
C ALA A 689 19.41 2.81 -19.77
N PHE A 690 18.56 3.73 -20.22
CA PHE A 690 17.14 3.81 -19.85
C PHE A 690 16.24 2.92 -20.71
N LEU A 691 16.70 2.41 -21.86
CA LEU A 691 15.91 1.57 -22.77
C LEU A 691 15.23 0.36 -22.09
N PRO A 692 15.89 -0.40 -21.19
CA PRO A 692 15.25 -1.52 -20.49
C PRO A 692 14.05 -1.11 -19.63
N ILE A 693 13.90 0.17 -19.30
CA ILE A 693 12.81 0.71 -18.48
C ILE A 693 11.56 0.95 -19.32
N VAL A 694 11.72 1.30 -20.61
CA VAL A 694 10.61 1.66 -21.52
C VAL A 694 10.21 0.55 -22.50
N THR A 695 11.03 -0.49 -22.64
CA THR A 695 10.83 -1.58 -23.63
C THR A 695 10.16 -2.84 -23.07
N ASN A 696 9.78 -2.86 -21.78
CA ASN A 696 9.17 -4.02 -21.10
C ASN A 696 7.65 -3.97 -21.02
#